data_AF-A0A816G058-F1
#
_entry.id   AF-A0A816G058-F1
#
_cell.length_a   1.000
_cell.length_b   1.000
_cell.length_c   1.000
_cell.angle_alpha   90.00
_cell.angle_beta   90.00
_cell.angle_gamma   90.00
#
_symmetry.space_group_name_H-M   'P 1'
#
loop_
_entity.id
_entity.type
_entity.pdbx_description
1 polymer ?
#
loop_
_entity_poly.entity_id
_entity_poly.type
_entity_poly.pdbx_seq_one_letter_code
_entity_poly.pdbx_strand_id
1 'polypeptide(L)'
;MKAAGRNIRTAYREQCQKNPNSLIVSLPSGQLSCKQIFFVKWEPDPNEEFLRQSLVDFIWTVIQNIISYKFTSVAFPAIGCGEHGCPVDLVVKTMVKEIKNQLKMRNIPLTVRFVIQPERQNLYEEFSNQLWSVQEDAETLINYKLPSTWVQSTENKLRFVVPYNTHEYNSIVNNFDQTMEENYTSIIRIERIQNERWFLQYLAHSQEFDKRLNKATERRLYHGCPQSAVNSIIKDCFNRSFAGAHERKSTRPNDRVKTLELLFKQTQRFNMITIENESYPKYQPLDDLGGERGIGSGFCQAIVFGEHGPTLNINNIYRCFYQNYNLIEFLSFYLNYDIRKYGIPPKDHPLLVQNILKFLWFVISLSNKICQYRLKSFGCPASEHKYTINESKQITAVDYFRDKLNICLCNPHLPVVEVYNSNDENQSYFLPIELVNVDKGQTNLQSLTPAQHAKIEKKTVVSPEERYKMTRHIVNERGFNQDLYLKEFDITVNADEMIMLPARILPRPKIKYKSSHGDLDGNVIERVQIGKWCLNNCFVKTYEIRTWAVVFVSPHEPNDHQIGLVRKIAQKLPEAMLEYGIRFNPSSIEKTTAAEEEKILVHMIELRKRKCEIIFYILHQAGYCIYYMIKCFEYWKKLGIVIRCIDFKHLESNNTSSKMNQYVRNLFGIFNTTADGVNQFVSSIQSLTSPLVQRDIFMFFGIVCTNI
;
A
#
# COMPACT_ATOMS: atom_id res chain seq x y z
N MET A 1 25.55 2.56 -3.81
CA MET A 1 25.49 2.73 -2.34
C MET A 1 25.38 4.19 -1.88
N LYS A 2 26.24 5.15 -2.32
CA LYS A 2 26.15 6.56 -1.88
C LYS A 2 24.76 7.19 -2.11
N ALA A 3 24.13 6.92 -3.26
CA ALA A 3 22.79 7.41 -3.59
C ALA A 3 21.64 6.78 -2.78
N ALA A 4 21.88 5.67 -2.08
CA ALA A 4 20.85 4.99 -1.27
C ALA A 4 20.79 5.52 0.19
N GLY A 5 21.69 6.45 0.56
CA GLY A 5 21.81 7.01 1.91
C GLY A 5 22.86 6.30 2.78
N ARG A 6 23.40 7.01 3.79
CA ARG A 6 24.47 6.49 4.67
C ARG A 6 24.03 5.25 5.48
N ASN A 7 22.75 5.19 5.84
CA ASN A 7 22.17 4.12 6.66
C ASN A 7 22.21 2.74 5.99
N ILE A 8 22.17 2.69 4.65
CA ILE A 8 22.22 1.43 3.89
C ILE A 8 23.60 0.77 4.01
N ARG A 9 24.69 1.56 4.09
CA ARG A 9 26.05 1.01 4.24
C ARG A 9 26.24 0.34 5.60
N THR A 10 25.67 0.93 6.65
CA THR A 10 25.69 0.36 8.00
C THR A 10 24.83 -0.89 8.05
N ALA A 11 23.59 -0.83 7.54
CA ALA A 11 22.68 -1.97 7.50
C ALA A 11 23.24 -3.17 6.70
N TYR A 12 23.94 -2.90 5.59
CA TYR A 12 24.62 -3.95 4.82
C TYR A 12 25.72 -4.64 5.64
N ARG A 13 26.57 -3.87 6.33
CA ARG A 13 27.65 -4.42 7.17
C ARG A 13 27.08 -5.25 8.32
N GLU A 14 26.04 -4.75 8.98
CA GLU A 14 25.37 -5.46 10.06
C GLU A 14 24.72 -6.77 9.59
N GLN A 15 24.06 -6.77 8.43
CA GLN A 15 23.48 -7.99 7.86
C GLN A 15 24.55 -9.00 7.42
N CYS A 16 25.66 -8.54 6.85
CA CYS A 16 26.79 -9.40 6.50
C CYS A 16 27.46 -10.02 7.73
N GLN A 17 27.49 -9.32 8.86
CA GLN A 17 27.99 -9.85 10.14
C GLN A 17 27.02 -10.85 10.78
N LYS A 18 25.71 -10.58 10.71
CA LYS A 18 24.67 -11.48 11.26
C LYS A 18 24.53 -12.76 10.46
N ASN A 19 24.64 -12.70 9.13
CA ASN A 19 24.49 -13.83 8.23
C ASN A 19 25.68 -13.91 7.26
N PRO A 20 26.87 -14.34 7.73
CA PRO A 20 28.09 -14.37 6.91
C PRO A 20 27.95 -15.27 5.68
N ASN A 21 27.18 -16.35 5.79
CA ASN A 21 27.00 -17.34 4.72
C ASN A 21 25.83 -17.04 3.77
N SER A 22 25.09 -15.95 3.97
CA SER A 22 23.99 -15.61 3.06
C SER A 22 24.51 -15.08 1.73
N LEU A 23 24.15 -15.76 0.63
CA LEU A 23 24.46 -15.34 -0.74
C LEU A 23 23.71 -14.06 -1.14
N ILE A 24 22.54 -13.80 -0.55
CA ILE A 24 21.75 -12.58 -0.81
C ILE A 24 21.49 -11.84 0.49
N VAL A 25 21.79 -10.55 0.49
CA VAL A 25 21.50 -9.60 1.55
C VAL A 25 20.43 -8.65 1.03
N SER A 26 19.24 -8.77 1.59
CA SER A 26 18.09 -7.96 1.22
C SER A 26 17.94 -6.77 2.17
N LEU A 27 17.93 -5.56 1.62
CA LEU A 27 17.80 -4.32 2.37
C LEU A 27 16.62 -3.46 1.87
N PRO A 28 16.07 -2.59 2.73
CA PRO A 28 15.10 -1.57 2.31
C PRO A 28 15.68 -0.65 1.23
N SER A 29 14.78 0.04 0.50
CA SER A 29 15.14 0.93 -0.62
C SER A 29 16.00 2.14 -0.23
N GLY A 30 16.02 2.52 1.04
CA GLY A 30 16.73 3.72 1.51
C GLY A 30 16.19 4.96 0.80
N GLN A 31 17.08 5.69 0.13
CA GLN A 31 16.72 6.88 -0.68
C GLN A 31 16.46 6.58 -2.17
N LEU A 32 16.55 5.31 -2.60
CA LEU A 32 16.31 4.95 -3.99
C LEU A 32 14.81 4.82 -4.28
N SER A 33 14.41 5.14 -5.51
CA SER A 33 13.04 4.95 -6.01
C SER A 33 12.76 3.49 -6.38
N CYS A 34 12.97 2.57 -5.45
CA CYS A 34 12.63 1.15 -5.57
C CYS A 34 11.92 0.66 -4.30
N LYS A 35 11.38 -0.57 -4.32
CA LYS A 35 10.78 -1.18 -3.12
C LYS A 35 11.83 -1.82 -2.21
N GLN A 36 12.89 -2.37 -2.80
CA GLN A 36 13.88 -3.18 -2.10
C GLN A 36 15.20 -3.19 -2.88
N ILE A 37 16.32 -3.40 -2.17
CA ILE A 37 17.65 -3.55 -2.74
C ILE A 37 18.16 -4.95 -2.38
N PHE A 38 18.58 -5.71 -3.39
CA PHE A 38 19.24 -7.00 -3.21
C PHE A 38 20.74 -6.84 -3.45
N PHE A 39 21.55 -7.08 -2.43
CA PHE A 39 22.99 -7.24 -2.55
C PHE A 39 23.29 -8.72 -2.65
N VAL A 40 23.88 -9.15 -3.75
CA VAL A 40 24.26 -10.55 -3.92
C VAL A 40 25.76 -10.65 -3.74
N LYS A 41 26.20 -11.52 -2.84
CA LYS A 41 27.60 -11.89 -2.70
C LYS A 41 27.91 -12.81 -3.87
N TRP A 42 28.81 -12.37 -4.73
CA TRP A 42 29.22 -13.10 -5.91
C TRP A 42 30.73 -12.94 -6.06
N GLU A 43 31.43 -14.06 -6.18
CA GLU A 43 32.86 -14.12 -6.45
C GLU A 43 33.04 -14.77 -7.82
N PRO A 44 33.71 -14.09 -8.76
CA PRO A 44 33.90 -14.63 -10.10
C PRO A 44 34.92 -15.76 -10.10
N ASP A 45 34.55 -16.88 -10.71
CA ASP A 45 35.46 -17.99 -10.92
C ASP A 45 36.39 -17.69 -12.11
N PRO A 46 37.71 -17.93 -12.01
CA PRO A 46 38.64 -17.73 -13.12
C PRO A 46 38.39 -18.66 -14.33
N ASN A 47 37.64 -19.74 -14.17
CA ASN A 47 37.24 -20.62 -15.25
C ASN A 47 35.91 -20.15 -15.88
N GLU A 48 35.90 -19.97 -17.21
CA GLU A 48 34.74 -19.45 -17.94
C GLU A 48 33.46 -20.30 -17.80
N GLU A 49 33.56 -21.62 -17.66
CA GLU A 49 32.42 -22.52 -17.56
C GLU A 49 31.75 -22.40 -16.18
N PHE A 50 32.55 -22.39 -15.12
CA PHE A 50 32.07 -22.16 -13.75
C PHE A 50 31.58 -20.72 -13.57
N LEU A 51 32.21 -19.74 -14.23
CA LEU A 51 31.74 -18.36 -14.27
C LEU A 51 30.34 -18.26 -14.90
N ARG A 52 30.13 -18.92 -16.06
CA ARG A 52 28.80 -18.98 -16.71
C ARG A 52 27.75 -19.60 -15.79
N GLN A 53 28.07 -20.74 -15.17
CA GLN A 53 27.13 -21.43 -14.27
C GLN A 53 26.78 -20.55 -13.06
N SER A 54 27.77 -19.88 -12.45
CA SER A 54 27.53 -18.97 -11.33
C SER A 54 26.61 -17.80 -11.70
N LEU A 55 26.72 -17.28 -12.93
CA LEU A 55 25.85 -16.21 -13.44
C LEU A 55 24.43 -16.71 -13.70
N VAL A 56 24.27 -17.94 -14.17
CA VAL A 56 22.96 -18.58 -14.35
C VAL A 56 22.27 -18.75 -12.99
N ASP A 57 22.97 -19.30 -12.00
CA ASP A 57 22.45 -19.49 -10.65
C ASP A 57 22.11 -18.16 -9.98
N PHE A 58 22.93 -17.14 -10.22
CA PHE A 58 22.69 -15.76 -9.79
C PHE A 58 21.38 -15.22 -10.35
N ILE A 59 21.18 -15.25 -11.67
CA ILE A 59 19.95 -14.76 -12.33
C ILE A 59 18.74 -15.55 -11.87
N TRP A 60 18.86 -16.88 -11.77
CA TRP A 60 17.79 -17.74 -11.28
C TRP A 60 17.35 -17.32 -9.87
N THR A 61 18.30 -17.15 -8.96
CA THR A 61 18.03 -16.81 -7.56
C THR A 61 17.38 -15.43 -7.44
N VAL A 62 17.85 -14.45 -8.21
CA VAL A 62 17.27 -13.09 -8.23
C VAL A 62 15.83 -13.12 -8.75
N ILE A 63 15.56 -13.82 -9.86
CA ILE A 63 14.20 -13.91 -10.43
C ILE A 63 13.26 -14.67 -9.50
N GLN A 64 13.71 -15.73 -8.83
CA GLN A 64 12.90 -16.44 -7.84
C GLN A 64 12.48 -15.54 -6.67
N ASN A 65 13.40 -14.73 -6.16
CA ASN A 65 13.09 -13.77 -5.11
C ASN A 65 12.12 -12.68 -5.60
N ILE A 66 12.31 -12.14 -6.81
CA ILE A 66 11.38 -11.16 -7.40
C ILE A 66 9.95 -11.70 -7.45
N ILE A 67 9.80 -12.98 -7.80
CA ILE A 67 8.51 -13.66 -7.85
C ILE A 67 7.93 -13.85 -6.44
N SER A 68 8.74 -14.32 -5.48
CA SER A 68 8.27 -14.52 -4.10
C SER A 68 7.79 -13.20 -3.46
N TYR A 69 8.47 -12.09 -3.75
CA TYR A 69 8.09 -10.75 -3.32
C TYR A 69 7.03 -10.07 -4.23
N LYS A 70 6.56 -10.74 -5.29
CA LYS A 70 5.56 -10.25 -6.25
C LYS A 70 5.93 -8.90 -6.91
N PHE A 71 7.20 -8.69 -7.22
CA PHE A 71 7.64 -7.49 -7.95
C PHE A 71 7.39 -7.64 -9.45
N THR A 72 6.91 -6.55 -10.09
CA THR A 72 6.60 -6.50 -11.53
C THR A 72 7.74 -5.93 -12.38
N SER A 73 8.82 -5.45 -11.74
CA SER A 73 10.01 -4.99 -12.43
C SER A 73 11.27 -5.20 -11.60
N VAL A 74 12.40 -5.37 -12.27
CA VAL A 74 13.74 -5.43 -11.67
C VAL A 74 14.71 -4.59 -12.48
N ALA A 75 15.59 -3.90 -11.77
CA ALA A 75 16.70 -3.17 -12.37
C ALA A 75 18.04 -3.83 -11.97
N PHE A 76 18.84 -4.23 -12.95
CA PHE A 76 20.19 -4.75 -12.77
C PHE A 76 21.20 -3.63 -13.03
N PRO A 77 21.88 -3.10 -11.99
CA PRO A 77 22.93 -2.12 -12.19
C PRO A 77 24.20 -2.81 -12.70
N ALA A 78 24.62 -2.50 -13.92
CA ALA A 78 25.79 -3.09 -14.58
C ALA A 78 27.11 -2.43 -14.12
N ILE A 79 27.25 -2.27 -12.79
CA ILE A 79 28.37 -1.52 -12.20
C ILE A 79 29.67 -2.36 -12.22
N GLY A 80 29.58 -3.67 -11.96
CA GLY A 80 30.75 -4.57 -11.90
C GLY A 80 31.08 -5.32 -13.20
N CYS A 81 30.34 -5.10 -14.29
CA CYS A 81 30.62 -5.79 -15.56
C CYS A 81 31.97 -5.33 -16.15
N GLY A 82 32.85 -6.26 -16.51
CA GLY A 82 34.20 -5.95 -17.02
C GLY A 82 35.23 -5.61 -15.95
N GLU A 83 34.90 -5.77 -14.67
CA GLU A 83 35.82 -5.63 -13.53
C GLU A 83 36.15 -7.02 -12.94
N HIS A 84 37.22 -7.12 -12.15
CA HIS A 84 37.59 -8.33 -11.41
C HIS A 84 37.80 -9.61 -12.25
N GLY A 85 38.30 -9.49 -13.49
CA GLY A 85 38.65 -10.65 -14.33
C GLY A 85 37.50 -11.21 -15.17
N CYS A 86 36.31 -10.60 -15.14
CA CYS A 86 35.15 -11.04 -15.91
C CYS A 86 35.09 -10.39 -17.30
N PRO A 87 35.13 -11.16 -18.40
CA PRO A 87 34.94 -10.61 -19.74
C PRO A 87 33.54 -10.01 -19.92
N VAL A 88 33.46 -8.78 -20.43
CA VAL A 88 32.18 -8.05 -20.62
C VAL A 88 31.22 -8.85 -21.52
N ASP A 89 31.71 -9.32 -22.66
CA ASP A 89 31.00 -10.19 -23.60
C ASP A 89 30.32 -11.35 -22.84
N LEU A 90 31.13 -12.14 -22.13
CA LEU A 90 30.70 -13.37 -21.48
C LEU A 90 29.58 -13.14 -20.46
N VAL A 91 29.73 -12.10 -19.64
CA VAL A 91 28.74 -11.73 -18.61
C VAL A 91 27.44 -11.28 -19.27
N VAL A 92 27.52 -10.37 -20.24
CA VAL A 92 26.34 -9.80 -20.90
C VAL A 92 25.57 -10.87 -21.67
N LYS A 93 26.26 -11.70 -22.48
CA LYS A 93 25.64 -12.82 -23.21
C LYS A 93 24.92 -13.76 -22.27
N THR A 94 25.57 -14.17 -21.18
CA THR A 94 25.01 -15.15 -20.24
C THR A 94 23.81 -14.58 -19.48
N MET A 95 23.90 -13.35 -18.97
CA MET A 95 22.80 -12.69 -18.27
C MET A 95 21.57 -12.49 -19.17
N VAL A 96 21.75 -11.96 -20.38
CA VAL A 96 20.63 -11.69 -21.30
C VAL A 96 19.97 -12.99 -21.75
N LYS A 97 20.76 -14.02 -22.10
CA LYS A 97 20.24 -15.33 -22.49
C LYS A 97 19.43 -15.97 -21.37
N GLU A 98 19.96 -15.98 -20.15
CA GLU A 98 19.29 -16.61 -19.01
C GLU A 98 18.01 -15.85 -18.62
N ILE A 99 18.04 -14.52 -18.58
CA ILE A 99 16.83 -13.72 -18.33
C ILE A 99 15.76 -14.00 -19.39
N LYS A 100 16.13 -14.03 -20.69
CA LYS A 100 15.19 -14.35 -21.77
C LYS A 100 14.59 -15.74 -21.57
N ASN A 101 15.40 -16.75 -21.22
CA ASN A 101 14.92 -18.10 -20.94
C ASN A 101 13.94 -18.12 -19.75
N GLN A 102 14.28 -17.47 -18.64
CA GLN A 102 13.40 -17.41 -17.47
C GLN A 102 12.08 -16.69 -17.76
N LEU A 103 12.11 -15.60 -18.53
CA LEU A 103 10.90 -14.87 -18.95
C LEU A 103 10.03 -15.72 -19.89
N LYS A 104 10.63 -16.39 -20.87
CA LYS A 104 9.93 -17.29 -21.81
C LYS A 104 9.31 -18.49 -21.09
N MET A 105 10.08 -19.21 -20.29
CA MET A 105 9.63 -20.42 -19.58
C MET A 105 8.48 -20.12 -18.62
N ARG A 106 8.54 -18.99 -17.91
CA ARG A 106 7.57 -18.69 -16.84
C ARG A 106 6.39 -17.83 -17.29
N ASN A 107 6.46 -17.21 -18.48
CA ASN A 107 5.43 -16.35 -19.06
C ASN A 107 4.89 -15.29 -18.06
N ILE A 108 5.82 -14.59 -17.42
CA ILE A 108 5.56 -13.57 -16.39
C ILE A 108 5.70 -12.18 -17.02
N PRO A 109 4.77 -11.23 -16.76
CA PRO A 109 4.88 -9.85 -17.20
C PRO A 109 5.89 -9.09 -16.30
N LEU A 110 7.15 -9.51 -16.33
CA LEU A 110 8.25 -8.91 -15.56
C LEU A 110 9.05 -7.96 -16.46
N THR A 111 9.08 -6.67 -16.12
CA THR A 111 9.92 -5.71 -16.82
C THR A 111 11.34 -5.75 -16.27
N VAL A 112 12.32 -6.15 -17.10
CA VAL A 112 13.73 -6.16 -16.73
C VAL A 112 14.43 -4.94 -17.33
N ARG A 113 15.17 -4.21 -16.50
CA ARG A 113 15.96 -3.04 -16.93
C ARG A 113 17.43 -3.25 -16.58
N PHE A 114 18.31 -3.00 -17.54
CA PHE A 114 19.75 -2.90 -17.26
C PHE A 114 20.10 -1.42 -17.08
N VAL A 115 20.68 -1.07 -15.93
CA VAL A 115 21.07 0.30 -15.62
C VAL A 115 22.57 0.42 -15.84
N ILE A 116 22.94 1.14 -16.89
CA ILE A 116 24.32 1.33 -17.33
C ILE A 116 24.71 2.79 -17.09
N GLN A 117 25.91 3.01 -16.56
CA GLN A 117 26.43 4.35 -16.33
C GLN A 117 26.75 5.04 -17.68
N PRO A 118 26.44 6.34 -17.83
CA PRO A 118 26.70 7.07 -19.07
C PRO A 118 28.16 7.03 -19.53
N GLU A 119 29.12 6.81 -18.64
CA GLU A 119 30.54 6.80 -18.98
C GLU A 119 31.00 5.45 -19.58
N ARG A 120 30.18 4.38 -19.50
CA ARG A 120 30.55 3.01 -19.91
C ARG A 120 29.95 2.63 -21.27
N GLN A 121 30.42 3.29 -22.34
CA GLN A 121 29.91 3.13 -23.70
C GLN A 121 30.04 1.68 -24.23
N ASN A 122 31.21 1.04 -24.10
CA ASN A 122 31.44 -0.33 -24.59
C ASN A 122 30.47 -1.35 -23.96
N LEU A 123 30.07 -1.13 -22.70
CA LEU A 123 29.13 -2.00 -21.99
C LEU A 123 27.70 -1.82 -22.51
N TYR A 124 27.30 -0.58 -22.83
CA TYR A 124 26.02 -0.27 -23.44
C TYR A 124 25.89 -0.91 -24.84
N GLU A 125 26.94 -0.84 -25.64
CA GLU A 125 26.98 -1.43 -26.98
C GLU A 125 26.81 -2.95 -26.91
N GLU A 126 27.51 -3.63 -26.00
CA GLU A 126 27.39 -5.08 -25.86
C GLU A 126 25.99 -5.50 -25.38
N PHE A 127 25.41 -4.82 -24.38
CA PHE A 127 24.03 -5.09 -23.95
C PHE A 127 23.02 -4.84 -25.05
N SER A 128 23.22 -3.79 -25.85
CA SER A 128 22.40 -3.51 -27.02
C SER A 128 22.51 -4.66 -28.00
N ASN A 129 23.72 -5.01 -28.43
CA ASN A 129 23.97 -6.09 -29.38
C ASN A 129 23.31 -7.41 -28.95
N GLN A 130 23.43 -7.83 -27.68
CA GLN A 130 22.83 -9.08 -27.20
C GLN A 130 21.31 -9.04 -27.01
N LEU A 131 20.73 -7.87 -26.76
CA LEU A 131 19.28 -7.72 -26.73
C LEU A 131 18.70 -7.83 -28.14
N TRP A 132 19.38 -7.23 -29.13
CA TRP A 132 18.92 -7.12 -30.52
C TRP A 132 19.33 -8.30 -31.43
N SER A 133 20.40 -9.05 -31.13
CA SER A 133 20.90 -10.18 -31.96
C SER A 133 19.98 -11.40 -32.04
N VAL A 134 18.88 -11.43 -31.28
CA VAL A 134 17.95 -12.58 -31.18
C VAL A 134 16.54 -12.22 -31.71
N GLN A 135 16.39 -11.09 -32.40
CA GLN A 135 15.28 -10.91 -33.33
C GLN A 135 15.72 -11.46 -34.68
N GLU A 136 15.07 -12.52 -35.18
CA GLU A 136 15.29 -13.13 -36.50
C GLU A 136 14.97 -12.18 -37.69
N ASP A 137 14.73 -10.89 -37.44
CA ASP A 137 14.52 -9.88 -38.48
C ASP A 137 15.70 -8.90 -38.51
N ALA A 138 16.79 -9.34 -39.16
CA ALA A 138 17.96 -8.51 -39.48
C ALA A 138 17.64 -7.31 -40.41
N GLU A 139 16.38 -7.13 -40.83
CA GLU A 139 15.90 -5.95 -41.57
C GLU A 139 15.55 -4.75 -40.66
N THR A 140 15.52 -4.93 -39.34
CA THR A 140 15.35 -3.84 -38.37
C THR A 140 16.67 -3.39 -37.72
N LEU A 141 17.73 -3.28 -38.52
CA LEU A 141 18.76 -2.27 -38.22
C LEU A 141 18.09 -0.91 -38.40
N ILE A 142 17.53 -0.40 -37.31
CA ILE A 142 16.82 0.86 -37.35
C ILE A 142 17.84 1.93 -37.72
N ASN A 143 17.74 2.39 -38.97
CA ASN A 143 18.46 3.53 -39.49
C ASN A 143 17.88 4.79 -38.81
N TYR A 144 18.15 4.93 -37.50
CA TYR A 144 17.74 6.09 -36.72
C TYR A 144 18.56 7.28 -37.19
N LYS A 145 18.00 8.02 -38.15
CA LYS A 145 18.57 9.28 -38.57
C LYS A 145 18.39 10.27 -37.43
N LEU A 146 19.50 10.68 -36.81
CA LEU A 146 19.49 11.79 -35.85
C LEU A 146 18.84 13.01 -36.51
N PRO A 147 18.18 13.88 -35.73
CA PRO A 147 17.57 15.07 -36.28
C PRO A 147 18.62 15.87 -37.05
N SER A 148 18.30 16.31 -38.27
CA SER A 148 19.23 17.04 -39.14
C SER A 148 19.73 18.36 -38.53
N THR A 149 19.07 18.86 -37.49
CA THR A 149 19.45 20.04 -36.74
C THR A 149 20.53 19.77 -35.69
N TRP A 150 20.84 18.52 -35.38
CA TRP A 150 21.84 18.15 -34.37
C TRP A 150 23.26 18.34 -34.90
N VAL A 151 24.15 18.80 -34.01
CA VAL A 151 25.53 19.09 -34.35
C VAL A 151 26.38 17.96 -33.78
N GLN A 152 27.20 17.32 -34.63
CA GLN A 152 28.16 16.34 -34.16
C GLN A 152 29.20 17.03 -33.28
N SER A 153 29.25 16.66 -32.00
CA SER A 153 30.18 17.21 -31.01
C SER A 153 31.11 16.10 -30.51
N THR A 154 32.41 16.36 -30.54
CA THR A 154 33.46 15.47 -30.01
C THR A 154 33.67 15.62 -28.50
N GLU A 155 33.10 16.67 -27.89
CA GLU A 155 33.13 16.91 -26.46
C GLU A 155 31.75 16.62 -25.84
N ASN A 156 31.71 16.19 -24.58
CA ASN A 156 30.54 15.86 -23.74
C ASN A 156 29.55 17.03 -23.50
N LYS A 157 29.48 18.00 -24.42
CA LYS A 157 28.60 19.15 -24.43
C LYS A 157 27.18 18.71 -24.81
N LEU A 158 26.27 18.84 -23.86
CA LEU A 158 24.84 18.50 -24.06
C LEU A 158 23.98 19.70 -24.46
N ARG A 159 24.49 20.94 -24.37
CA ARG A 159 23.71 22.17 -24.54
C ARG A 159 24.17 22.98 -25.74
N PHE A 160 23.24 23.33 -26.61
CA PHE A 160 23.50 24.05 -27.85
C PHE A 160 22.54 25.21 -28.00
N VAL A 161 23.05 26.41 -28.25
CA VAL A 161 22.21 27.58 -28.54
C VAL A 161 21.56 27.36 -29.90
N VAL A 162 20.24 27.56 -29.99
CA VAL A 162 19.52 27.51 -31.25
C VAL A 162 19.70 28.87 -31.94
N PRO A 163 20.32 28.94 -33.14
CA PRO A 163 20.57 30.23 -33.79
C PRO A 163 19.27 30.91 -34.20
N TYR A 164 19.23 32.25 -34.04
CA TYR A 164 18.11 33.09 -34.47
C TYR A 164 17.81 32.91 -35.97
N ASN A 165 16.53 33.07 -36.34
CA ASN A 165 16.04 32.98 -37.74
C ASN A 165 16.25 31.63 -38.44
N THR A 166 16.62 30.58 -37.71
CA THR A 166 16.60 29.21 -38.25
C THR A 166 15.17 28.67 -38.27
N HIS A 167 14.90 27.69 -39.14
CA HIS A 167 13.60 27.01 -39.18
C HIS A 167 13.22 26.43 -37.81
N GLU A 168 14.19 25.88 -37.08
CA GLU A 168 13.99 25.36 -35.73
C GLU A 168 13.61 26.46 -34.74
N TYR A 169 14.34 27.59 -34.74
CA TYR A 169 14.04 28.73 -33.88
C TYR A 169 12.62 29.25 -34.13
N ASN A 170 12.28 29.53 -35.39
CA ASN A 170 10.96 30.06 -35.76
C ASN A 170 9.83 29.07 -35.43
N SER A 171 10.05 27.76 -35.60
CA SER A 171 9.06 26.74 -35.23
C SER A 171 8.80 26.71 -33.72
N ILE A 172 9.83 26.89 -32.90
CA ILE A 172 9.69 26.89 -31.44
C ILE A 172 8.98 28.16 -30.97
N VAL A 173 9.40 29.33 -31.48
CA VAL A 173 8.82 30.63 -31.12
C VAL A 173 7.35 30.72 -31.54
N ASN A 174 7.02 30.42 -32.79
CA ASN A 174 5.64 30.50 -33.27
C ASN A 174 4.69 29.59 -32.46
N ASN A 175 5.13 28.38 -32.08
CA ASN A 175 4.31 27.49 -31.27
C ASN A 175 4.25 27.92 -29.80
N PHE A 176 5.32 28.53 -29.28
CA PHE A 176 5.35 29.11 -27.94
C PHE A 176 4.40 30.31 -27.83
N ASP A 177 4.45 31.22 -28.80
CA ASP A 177 3.61 32.42 -28.87
C ASP A 177 2.13 32.08 -28.94
N GLN A 178 1.76 31.12 -29.78
CA GLN A 178 0.39 30.58 -29.85
C GLN A 178 -0.09 29.98 -28.52
N THR A 179 0.83 29.43 -27.72
CA THR A 179 0.48 28.78 -26.45
C THR A 179 0.44 29.78 -25.28
N MET A 180 1.25 30.84 -25.34
CA MET A 180 1.53 31.75 -24.23
C MET A 180 0.99 33.16 -24.46
N GLU A 181 0.05 33.34 -25.39
CA GLU A 181 -0.54 34.64 -25.79
C GLU A 181 -0.70 35.59 -24.57
N GLU A 182 -0.01 36.73 -24.61
CA GLU A 182 0.05 37.80 -23.57
C GLU A 182 0.67 37.43 -22.21
N ASN A 183 1.18 36.21 -22.00
CA ASN A 183 1.67 35.73 -20.70
C ASN A 183 3.20 35.78 -20.53
N TYR A 184 3.93 36.44 -21.43
CA TYR A 184 5.38 36.64 -21.31
C TYR A 184 5.82 37.94 -22.00
N THR A 185 6.96 38.51 -21.58
CA THR A 185 7.46 39.80 -22.09
C THR A 185 8.42 39.66 -23.27
N SER A 186 9.40 38.76 -23.18
CA SER A 186 10.40 38.55 -24.22
C SER A 186 11.12 37.22 -24.03
N ILE A 187 11.45 36.54 -25.12
CA ILE A 187 12.29 35.34 -25.11
C ILE A 187 13.78 35.77 -25.05
N ILE A 188 14.46 35.46 -23.95
CA ILE A 188 15.86 35.84 -23.74
C ILE A 188 16.82 34.92 -24.50
N ARG A 189 16.57 33.60 -24.49
CA ARG A 189 17.44 32.59 -25.11
C ARG A 189 16.70 31.27 -25.35
N ILE A 190 17.00 30.60 -26.46
CA ILE A 190 16.56 29.23 -26.74
C ILE A 190 17.79 28.31 -26.82
N GLU A 191 17.79 27.25 -26.02
CA GLU A 191 18.86 26.26 -26.00
C GLU A 191 18.28 24.86 -26.18
N ARG A 192 18.82 24.12 -27.15
CA ARG A 192 18.53 22.70 -27.36
C ARG A 192 19.45 21.85 -26.50
N ILE A 193 18.88 20.84 -25.86
CA ILE A 193 19.63 19.77 -25.21
C ILE A 193 19.77 18.61 -26.20
N GLN A 194 21.00 18.24 -26.56
CA GLN A 194 21.29 17.11 -27.43
C GLN A 194 21.90 15.98 -26.60
N ASN A 195 21.16 14.87 -26.48
CA ASN A 195 21.65 13.65 -25.86
C ASN A 195 21.17 12.46 -26.70
N GLU A 196 22.08 11.92 -27.50
CA GLU A 196 21.78 10.86 -28.46
C GLU A 196 21.19 9.62 -27.79
N ARG A 197 21.72 9.23 -26.62
CA ARG A 197 21.24 8.04 -25.90
C ARG A 197 19.79 8.20 -25.43
N TRP A 198 19.44 9.37 -24.90
CA TRP A 198 18.06 9.64 -24.50
C TRP A 198 17.12 9.78 -25.68
N PHE A 199 17.60 10.33 -26.80
CA PHE A 199 16.80 10.41 -28.02
C PHE A 199 16.51 9.01 -28.59
N LEU A 200 17.50 8.12 -28.61
CA LEU A 200 17.30 6.71 -29.00
C LEU A 200 16.34 5.99 -28.04
N GLN A 201 16.46 6.23 -26.73
CA GLN A 201 15.53 5.68 -25.75
C GLN A 201 14.09 6.20 -25.95
N TYR A 202 13.94 7.49 -26.23
CA TYR A 202 12.65 8.10 -26.56
C TYR A 202 12.07 7.47 -27.84
N LEU A 203 12.86 7.28 -28.89
CA LEU A 203 12.41 6.67 -30.15
C LEU A 203 11.93 5.22 -29.93
N ALA A 204 12.67 4.43 -29.16
CA ALA A 204 12.27 3.07 -28.81
C ALA A 204 10.94 3.05 -28.04
N HIS A 205 10.77 3.95 -27.06
CA HIS A 205 9.51 4.08 -26.34
C HIS A 205 8.37 4.60 -27.24
N SER A 206 8.60 5.57 -28.12
CA SER A 206 7.57 6.06 -29.04
C SER A 206 7.06 4.93 -29.93
N GLN A 207 7.95 4.14 -30.53
CA GLN A 207 7.57 2.98 -31.35
C GLN A 207 6.79 1.93 -30.56
N GLU A 208 7.20 1.63 -29.33
CA GLU A 208 6.47 0.73 -28.43
C GLU A 208 5.05 1.25 -28.15
N PHE A 209 4.92 2.55 -27.85
CA PHE A 209 3.64 3.20 -27.56
C PHE A 209 2.74 3.26 -28.80
N ASP A 210 3.29 3.55 -29.97
CA ASP A 210 2.57 3.59 -31.25
C ASP A 210 2.06 2.19 -31.61
N LYS A 211 2.88 1.14 -31.48
CA LYS A 211 2.44 -0.25 -31.66
C LYS A 211 1.32 -0.64 -30.69
N ARG A 212 1.39 -0.16 -29.45
CA ARG A 212 0.41 -0.51 -28.41
C ARG A 212 -0.91 0.25 -28.53
N LEU A 213 -0.86 1.52 -28.94
CA LEU A 213 -2.01 2.44 -28.86
C LEU A 213 -2.58 2.83 -30.23
N ASN A 214 -1.83 2.60 -31.31
CA ASN A 214 -2.18 2.86 -32.70
C ASN A 214 -2.79 4.25 -32.95
N LYS A 215 -2.25 5.28 -32.28
CA LYS A 215 -2.68 6.69 -32.40
C LYS A 215 -1.51 7.62 -32.11
N ALA A 216 -1.53 8.82 -32.69
CA ALA A 216 -0.54 9.86 -32.40
C ALA A 216 -0.64 10.27 -30.92
N THR A 217 0.38 9.95 -30.14
CA THR A 217 0.41 10.24 -28.69
C THR A 217 1.39 11.34 -28.30
N GLU A 218 2.27 11.74 -29.22
CA GLU A 218 3.24 12.80 -28.97
C GLU A 218 2.58 14.18 -29.04
N ARG A 219 2.91 15.04 -28.06
CA ARG A 219 2.54 16.45 -28.03
C ARG A 219 3.74 17.29 -27.64
N ARG A 220 3.87 18.48 -28.24
CA ARG A 220 4.81 19.51 -27.79
C ARG A 220 4.17 20.26 -26.62
N LEU A 221 4.87 20.35 -25.50
CA LEU A 221 4.38 20.96 -24.27
C LEU A 221 5.42 21.94 -23.72
N TYR A 222 4.95 23.02 -23.11
CA TYR A 222 5.76 24.01 -22.42
C TYR A 222 5.39 24.02 -20.93
N HIS A 223 6.38 24.17 -20.04
CA HIS A 223 6.15 24.28 -18.61
C HIS A 223 7.16 25.23 -17.95
N GLY A 224 6.74 25.94 -16.90
CA GLY A 224 7.66 26.71 -16.05
C GLY A 224 8.49 25.80 -15.13
N CYS A 225 9.75 26.19 -14.88
CA CYS A 225 10.68 25.46 -14.00
C CYS A 225 11.67 26.42 -13.32
N PRO A 226 11.98 26.27 -12.01
CA PRO A 226 12.94 27.15 -11.32
C PRO A 226 14.37 27.02 -11.85
N GLN A 227 15.12 28.13 -11.83
CA GLN A 227 16.52 28.19 -12.26
C GLN A 227 17.41 27.13 -11.60
N SER A 228 17.14 26.78 -10.34
CA SER A 228 17.87 25.76 -9.60
C SER A 228 17.76 24.35 -10.19
N ALA A 229 16.70 24.05 -10.94
CA ALA A 229 16.47 22.73 -11.53
C ALA A 229 17.10 22.56 -12.93
N VAL A 230 17.53 23.65 -13.57
CA VAL A 230 18.06 23.65 -14.96
C VAL A 230 19.24 22.69 -15.13
N ASN A 231 20.22 22.72 -14.22
CA ASN A 231 21.41 21.87 -14.32
C ASN A 231 21.09 20.39 -14.14
N SER A 232 20.12 20.05 -13.28
CA SER A 232 19.66 18.68 -13.10
C SER A 232 18.89 18.18 -14.32
N ILE A 233 18.00 19.01 -14.92
CA ILE A 233 17.25 18.61 -16.13
C ILE A 233 18.19 18.30 -17.30
N ILE A 234 19.26 19.07 -17.44
CA ILE A 234 20.26 18.87 -18.51
C ILE A 234 21.05 17.56 -18.31
N LYS A 235 21.35 17.19 -17.06
CA LYS A 235 22.17 16.02 -16.73
C LYS A 235 21.38 14.73 -16.55
N ASP A 236 20.17 14.83 -16.03
CA ASP A 236 19.37 13.71 -15.51
C ASP A 236 17.99 13.59 -16.15
N CYS A 237 17.76 14.28 -17.29
CA CYS A 237 16.48 14.37 -18.00
C CYS A 237 15.40 15.19 -17.27
N PHE A 238 14.36 15.56 -18.00
CA PHE A 238 13.22 16.27 -17.43
C PHE A 238 12.44 15.38 -16.45
N ASN A 239 12.30 15.82 -15.20
CA ASN A 239 11.43 15.21 -14.21
C ASN A 239 10.13 16.00 -14.08
N ARG A 240 8.99 15.33 -14.31
CA ARG A 240 7.64 15.90 -14.18
C ARG A 240 7.37 16.58 -12.83
N SER A 241 8.10 16.24 -11.77
CA SER A 241 7.98 16.91 -10.47
C SER A 241 8.34 18.40 -10.54
N PHE A 242 9.12 18.82 -11.53
CA PHE A 242 9.51 20.21 -11.77
C PHE A 242 8.48 21.00 -12.59
N ALA A 243 7.56 20.33 -13.31
CA ALA A 243 6.50 21.01 -14.05
C ALA A 243 5.58 21.78 -13.10
N GLY A 244 5.38 23.07 -13.40
CA GLY A 244 4.51 23.94 -12.61
C GLY A 244 5.06 24.26 -11.23
N ALA A 245 6.32 23.92 -10.90
CA ALA A 245 6.91 24.27 -9.60
C ALA A 245 7.05 25.78 -9.39
N HIS A 246 7.08 26.57 -10.48
CA HIS A 246 6.96 28.03 -10.43
C HIS A 246 5.54 28.54 -10.15
N GLU A 247 4.51 27.77 -10.53
CA GLU A 247 3.07 28.11 -10.43
C GLU A 247 2.29 27.25 -9.42
N ARG A 248 2.93 26.36 -8.66
CA ARG A 248 2.36 25.74 -7.45
C ARG A 248 2.23 26.77 -6.32
N LYS A 249 1.79 27.99 -6.65
CA LYS A 249 0.87 28.69 -5.76
C LYS A 249 -0.46 27.96 -5.88
N SER A 250 -0.60 26.93 -5.05
CA SER A 250 -1.88 26.74 -4.39
C SER A 250 -2.41 28.13 -4.01
N THR A 251 -3.49 28.58 -4.64
CA THR A 251 -4.17 29.82 -4.25
C THR A 251 -4.63 29.75 -2.79
N ARG A 252 -4.71 28.54 -2.21
CA ARG A 252 -4.72 28.35 -0.77
C ARG A 252 -3.32 28.69 -0.23
N PRO A 253 -3.18 29.78 0.55
CA PRO A 253 -1.90 30.20 1.07
C PRO A 253 -1.45 29.21 2.15
N ASN A 254 -0.85 28.09 1.74
CA ASN A 254 -0.58 26.95 2.62
C ASN A 254 0.19 27.34 3.88
N ASP A 255 1.11 28.29 3.77
CA ASP A 255 1.84 28.80 4.93
C ASP A 255 0.90 29.56 5.88
N ARG A 256 0.00 30.41 5.37
CA ARG A 256 -0.99 31.11 6.20
C ARG A 256 -1.99 30.14 6.83
N VAL A 257 -2.45 29.12 6.09
CA VAL A 257 -3.36 28.10 6.63
C VAL A 257 -2.67 27.32 7.74
N LYS A 258 -1.41 26.90 7.54
CA LYS A 258 -0.62 26.23 8.57
C LYS A 258 -0.37 27.13 9.78
N THR A 259 -0.09 28.42 9.58
CA THR A 259 0.06 29.39 10.67
C THR A 259 -1.22 29.47 11.51
N LEU A 260 -2.39 29.58 10.86
CA LEU A 260 -3.67 29.56 11.56
C LEU A 260 -3.90 28.23 12.27
N GLU A 261 -3.68 27.09 11.61
CA GLU A 261 -3.82 25.78 12.25
C GLU A 261 -2.88 25.59 13.46
N LEU A 262 -1.66 26.15 13.42
CA LEU A 262 -0.75 26.16 14.57
C LEU A 262 -1.28 27.02 15.72
N LEU A 263 -1.82 28.20 15.40
CA LEU A 263 -2.41 29.11 16.39
C LEU A 263 -3.59 28.45 17.11
N PHE A 264 -4.50 27.81 16.36
CA PHE A 264 -5.64 27.04 16.91
C PHE A 264 -5.23 25.83 17.76
N LYS A 265 -3.98 25.35 17.63
CA LYS A 265 -3.43 24.23 18.40
C LYS A 265 -2.56 24.68 19.57
N GLN A 266 -2.30 25.98 19.72
CA GLN A 266 -1.27 26.45 20.65
C GLN A 266 -1.65 26.16 22.12
N THR A 267 -2.90 26.41 22.52
CA THR A 267 -3.42 26.05 23.85
C THR A 267 -3.52 24.54 24.07
N GLN A 268 -3.74 23.77 23.00
CA GLN A 268 -3.90 22.31 23.08
C GLN A 268 -2.61 21.61 23.50
N ARG A 269 -1.44 22.21 23.25
CA ARG A 269 -0.14 21.60 23.56
C ARG A 269 0.05 21.25 25.04
N PHE A 270 -0.68 21.90 25.94
CA PHE A 270 -0.54 21.68 27.38
C PHE A 270 -1.33 20.47 27.89
N ASN A 271 -2.51 20.20 27.33
CA ASN A 271 -3.45 19.21 27.84
C ASN A 271 -3.90 18.15 26.82
N MET A 272 -3.48 18.25 25.56
CA MET A 272 -3.83 17.33 24.48
C MET A 272 -2.59 16.68 23.86
N ILE A 273 -2.77 15.44 23.40
CA ILE A 273 -1.90 14.76 22.46
C ILE A 273 -2.36 15.16 21.06
N THR A 274 -1.47 15.81 20.30
CA THR A 274 -1.77 16.25 18.93
C THR A 274 -1.03 15.39 17.92
N ILE A 275 -1.77 14.83 16.96
CA ILE A 275 -1.23 13.99 15.88
C ILE A 275 -1.76 14.57 14.58
N GLU A 276 -0.91 15.28 13.84
CA GLU A 276 -1.33 16.05 12.66
C GLU A 276 -2.48 17.02 12.99
N ASN A 277 -3.68 16.77 12.47
CA ASN A 277 -4.90 17.56 12.67
C ASN A 277 -5.85 16.97 13.73
N GLU A 278 -5.41 15.92 14.41
CA GLU A 278 -6.15 15.20 15.41
C GLU A 278 -5.69 15.60 16.81
N SER A 279 -6.63 15.68 17.75
CA SER A 279 -6.37 16.08 19.13
C SER A 279 -7.12 15.19 20.10
N TYR A 280 -6.39 14.69 21.09
CA TYR A 280 -6.88 13.75 22.10
C TYR A 280 -6.52 14.26 23.50
N PRO A 281 -7.46 14.37 24.46
CA PRO A 281 -7.10 14.76 25.82
C PRO A 281 -6.08 13.79 26.42
N LYS A 282 -5.01 14.34 27.00
CA LYS A 282 -3.84 13.56 27.46
C LYS A 282 -4.16 12.60 28.61
N TYR A 283 -5.12 12.97 29.45
CA TYR A 283 -5.50 12.24 30.66
C TYR A 283 -6.87 11.57 30.57
N GLN A 284 -7.42 11.43 29.37
CA GLN A 284 -8.69 10.73 29.21
C GLN A 284 -8.54 9.25 29.62
N PRO A 285 -9.59 8.65 30.21
CA PRO A 285 -9.67 7.20 30.27
C PRO A 285 -9.77 6.64 28.85
N LEU A 286 -9.10 5.51 28.62
CA LEU A 286 -9.23 4.77 27.36
C LEU A 286 -10.27 3.67 27.56
N ASP A 287 -11.19 3.53 26.62
CA ASP A 287 -12.12 2.39 26.67
C ASP A 287 -11.40 1.12 26.22
N ASP A 288 -11.58 0.04 26.97
CA ASP A 288 -10.82 -1.20 26.77
C ASP A 288 -11.20 -1.92 25.46
N LEU A 289 -10.21 -2.10 24.59
CA LEU A 289 -10.35 -2.90 23.37
C LEU A 289 -9.98 -4.36 23.60
N GLY A 290 -9.39 -4.71 24.73
CA GLY A 290 -8.86 -6.02 25.08
C GLY A 290 -7.37 -6.12 24.77
N GLY A 291 -6.65 -6.84 25.64
CA GLY A 291 -5.19 -6.92 25.61
C GLY A 291 -4.56 -5.63 26.14
N GLU A 292 -3.49 -5.19 25.50
CA GLU A 292 -2.71 -4.01 25.87
C GLU A 292 -3.23 -2.68 25.27
N ARG A 293 -4.43 -2.68 24.67
CA ARG A 293 -4.94 -1.61 23.81
C ARG A 293 -6.23 -1.00 24.35
N GLY A 294 -6.36 0.32 24.17
CA GLY A 294 -7.58 1.06 24.45
C GLY A 294 -7.92 2.04 23.33
N ILE A 295 -9.17 2.52 23.30
CA ILE A 295 -9.63 3.52 22.34
C ILE A 295 -9.84 4.87 23.02
N GLY A 296 -9.12 5.88 22.53
CA GLY A 296 -9.26 7.27 22.93
C GLY A 296 -10.22 8.01 22.00
N SER A 297 -11.03 8.89 22.59
CA SER A 297 -11.93 9.79 21.89
C SER A 297 -11.22 11.14 21.70
N GLY A 298 -11.42 11.76 20.56
CA GLY A 298 -10.81 13.05 20.23
C GLY A 298 -11.59 13.75 19.14
N PHE A 299 -10.96 14.75 18.55
CA PHE A 299 -11.52 15.47 17.41
C PHE A 299 -10.45 15.78 16.39
N CYS A 300 -10.83 15.82 15.12
CA CYS A 300 -10.03 16.48 14.10
C CYS A 300 -10.49 17.92 13.95
N GLN A 301 -9.54 18.81 13.70
CA GLN A 301 -9.80 20.20 13.35
C GLN A 301 -9.00 20.60 12.11
N ALA A 302 -9.63 21.27 11.17
CA ALA A 302 -8.99 21.77 9.96
C ALA A 302 -9.63 23.08 9.51
N ILE A 303 -8.81 23.99 8.96
CA ILE A 303 -9.32 25.26 8.42
C ILE A 303 -9.48 25.14 6.91
N VAL A 304 -10.71 25.25 6.43
CA VAL A 304 -11.06 25.17 5.01
C VAL A 304 -11.41 26.56 4.50
N PHE A 305 -10.84 26.95 3.36
CA PHE A 305 -11.19 28.19 2.69
C PHE A 305 -12.17 27.86 1.57
N GLY A 306 -13.41 28.33 1.70
CA GLY A 306 -14.46 28.16 0.69
C GLY A 306 -15.14 29.49 0.35
N GLU A 307 -16.25 29.42 -0.37
CA GLU A 307 -17.05 30.59 -0.79
C GLU A 307 -17.58 31.40 0.41
N HIS A 308 -17.80 30.75 1.56
CA HIS A 308 -18.22 31.39 2.81
C HIS A 308 -17.05 31.97 3.63
N GLY A 309 -15.83 31.98 3.07
CA GLY A 309 -14.62 32.40 3.76
C GLY A 309 -13.94 31.28 4.56
N PRO A 310 -13.04 31.63 5.50
CA PRO A 310 -12.34 30.67 6.35
C PRO A 310 -13.32 29.97 7.30
N THR A 311 -13.45 28.65 7.16
CA THR A 311 -14.37 27.81 7.92
C THR A 311 -13.57 26.81 8.76
N LEU A 312 -13.91 26.69 10.04
CA LEU A 312 -13.34 25.68 10.93
C LEU A 312 -14.17 24.39 10.83
N ASN A 313 -13.57 23.35 10.27
CA ASN A 313 -14.16 22.01 10.22
C ASN A 313 -13.73 21.21 11.44
N ILE A 314 -14.70 20.73 12.22
CA ILE A 314 -14.49 19.91 13.41
C ILE A 314 -15.31 18.64 13.28
N ASN A 315 -14.69 17.50 13.55
CA ASN A 315 -15.40 16.23 13.62
C ASN A 315 -14.85 15.37 14.75
N ASN A 316 -15.73 14.58 15.37
CA ASN A 316 -15.33 13.59 16.37
C ASN A 316 -14.56 12.44 15.68
N ILE A 317 -13.48 12.00 16.31
CA ILE A 317 -12.65 10.90 15.84
C ILE A 317 -12.26 10.00 17.01
N TYR A 318 -11.86 8.78 16.68
CA TYR A 318 -11.37 7.82 17.65
C TYR A 318 -10.06 7.23 17.16
N ARG A 319 -9.16 6.94 18.09
CA ARG A 319 -7.85 6.33 17.78
C ARG A 319 -7.47 5.33 18.85
N CYS A 320 -6.77 4.29 18.42
CA CYS A 320 -6.25 3.27 19.31
C CYS A 320 -4.94 3.73 19.93
N PHE A 321 -4.85 3.59 21.24
CA PHE A 321 -3.68 3.88 22.04
C PHE A 321 -3.28 2.63 22.84
N TYR A 322 -2.01 2.55 23.22
CA TYR A 322 -1.57 1.59 24.23
C TYR A 322 -2.06 2.03 25.61
N GLN A 323 -2.53 1.05 26.38
CA GLN A 323 -2.89 1.28 27.77
C GLN A 323 -1.63 1.54 28.61
N ASN A 324 -1.76 2.36 29.66
CA ASN A 324 -0.69 2.68 30.59
C ASN A 324 -0.51 1.55 31.60
N TYR A 325 -0.08 0.40 31.10
CA TYR A 325 0.23 -0.75 31.91
C TYR A 325 1.69 -0.76 32.34
N ASN A 326 1.96 -1.42 33.46
CA ASN A 326 3.30 -1.88 33.76
C ASN A 326 3.77 -2.84 32.67
N LEU A 327 5.08 -2.87 32.44
CA LEU A 327 5.66 -3.62 31.33
C LEU A 327 5.40 -5.13 31.45
N ILE A 328 5.18 -5.65 32.67
CA ILE A 328 4.78 -7.03 32.89
C ILE A 328 3.38 -7.31 32.31
N GLU A 329 2.38 -6.53 32.71
CA GLU A 329 1.00 -6.61 32.22
C GLU A 329 0.96 -6.42 30.71
N PHE A 330 1.66 -5.39 30.21
CA PHE A 330 1.72 -5.09 28.79
C PHE A 330 2.25 -6.27 27.98
N LEU A 331 3.38 -6.85 28.39
CA LEU A 331 3.97 -8.00 27.68
C LEU A 331 3.13 -9.27 27.85
N SER A 332 2.47 -9.45 29.00
CA SER A 332 1.59 -10.60 29.22
C SER A 332 0.40 -10.59 28.27
N PHE A 333 -0.22 -9.41 28.06
CA PHE A 333 -1.27 -9.24 27.07
C PHE A 333 -0.75 -9.43 25.65
N TYR A 334 0.40 -8.83 25.34
CA TYR A 334 1.02 -8.93 24.01
C TYR A 334 1.36 -10.36 23.61
N LEU A 335 1.93 -11.13 24.53
CA LEU A 335 2.33 -12.52 24.33
C LEU A 335 1.18 -13.51 24.54
N ASN A 336 0.04 -13.03 25.06
CA ASN A 336 -1.15 -13.81 25.40
C ASN A 336 -0.89 -14.94 26.43
N TYR A 337 -0.02 -14.70 27.40
CA TYR A 337 0.18 -15.54 28.60
C TYR A 337 0.79 -14.72 29.75
N ASP A 338 0.64 -15.20 30.99
CA ASP A 338 1.18 -14.50 32.17
C ASP A 338 2.70 -14.72 32.31
N ILE A 339 3.49 -13.71 31.97
CA ILE A 339 4.96 -13.81 32.03
C ILE A 339 5.47 -14.00 33.46
N ARG A 340 4.71 -13.63 34.49
CA ARG A 340 5.10 -13.82 35.90
C ARG A 340 5.28 -15.29 36.22
N LYS A 341 4.51 -16.16 35.56
CA LYS A 341 4.55 -17.61 35.77
C LYS A 341 5.54 -18.31 34.84
N TYR A 342 5.57 -17.91 33.57
CA TYR A 342 6.30 -18.65 32.53
C TYR A 342 7.63 -18.01 32.13
N GLY A 343 7.91 -16.79 32.59
CA GLY A 343 9.05 -16.00 32.16
C GLY A 343 8.93 -15.51 30.72
N ILE A 344 9.99 -14.86 30.22
CA ILE A 344 10.11 -14.48 28.81
C ILE A 344 11.29 -15.26 28.23
N PRO A 345 11.08 -16.14 27.23
CA PRO A 345 12.16 -16.89 26.60
C PRO A 345 13.24 -15.94 26.04
N PRO A 346 14.55 -16.17 26.31
CA PRO A 346 15.63 -15.30 25.82
C PRO A 346 15.64 -15.10 24.30
N LYS A 347 15.19 -16.12 23.54
CA LYS A 347 15.05 -16.05 22.07
C LYS A 347 14.03 -14.99 21.60
N ASP A 348 13.05 -14.65 22.42
CA ASP A 348 11.98 -13.71 22.09
C ASP A 348 12.37 -12.26 22.42
N HIS A 349 13.39 -12.05 23.28
CA HIS A 349 13.82 -10.71 23.72
C HIS A 349 14.16 -9.79 22.54
N PRO A 350 15.00 -10.19 21.56
CA PRO A 350 15.33 -9.31 20.43
C PRO A 350 14.12 -9.02 19.54
N LEU A 351 13.22 -9.98 19.39
CA LEU A 351 12.01 -9.85 18.58
C LEU A 351 11.03 -8.85 19.22
N LEU A 352 10.85 -8.92 20.54
CA LEU A 352 10.02 -7.96 21.28
C LEU A 352 10.55 -6.53 21.16
N VAL A 353 11.87 -6.35 21.31
CA VAL A 353 12.50 -5.04 21.10
C VAL A 353 12.29 -4.57 19.66
N GLN A 354 12.57 -5.42 18.67
CA GLN A 354 12.54 -5.06 17.27
C GLN A 354 11.12 -4.74 16.76
N ASN A 355 10.12 -5.46 17.23
CA ASN A 355 8.75 -5.40 16.68
C ASN A 355 7.86 -4.40 17.42
N ILE A 356 8.12 -4.13 18.71
CA ILE A 356 7.23 -3.28 19.51
C ILE A 356 7.98 -2.33 20.44
N LEU A 357 8.83 -2.82 21.35
CA LEU A 357 9.28 -2.01 22.49
C LEU A 357 10.16 -0.83 22.09
N LYS A 358 10.99 -0.95 21.03
CA LYS A 358 11.83 0.17 20.58
C LYS A 358 11.04 1.38 20.07
N PHE A 359 9.77 1.17 19.70
CA PHE A 359 8.89 2.23 19.19
C PHE A 359 8.11 2.92 20.31
N LEU A 360 8.17 2.42 21.54
CA LEU A 360 7.45 2.96 22.70
C LEU A 360 8.38 3.77 23.63
N TRP A 361 7.75 4.68 24.35
CA TRP A 361 8.29 5.41 25.49
C TRP A 361 7.84 4.73 26.77
N PHE A 362 8.70 4.78 27.77
CA PHE A 362 8.46 4.18 29.07
C PHE A 362 8.69 5.21 30.16
N VAL A 363 7.91 5.09 31.24
CA VAL A 363 7.96 5.97 32.39
C VAL A 363 8.35 5.18 33.62
N ILE A 364 9.28 5.74 34.39
CA ILE A 364 9.70 5.23 35.68
C ILE A 364 9.44 6.30 36.75
N SER A 365 8.83 5.86 37.86
CA SER A 365 8.41 6.71 38.98
C SER A 365 9.00 6.20 40.30
N LEU A 366 10.33 6.06 40.37
CA LEU A 366 11.04 5.58 41.56
C LEU A 366 11.37 6.69 42.58
N SER A 367 11.20 7.94 42.18
CA SER A 367 11.40 9.12 43.03
C SER A 367 10.25 10.10 42.82
N ASN A 368 10.21 11.22 43.53
CA ASN A 368 9.30 12.33 43.23
C ASN A 368 9.49 12.94 41.82
N LYS A 369 10.38 12.37 41.00
CA LYS A 369 10.58 12.71 39.59
C LYS A 369 10.11 11.56 38.70
N ILE A 370 9.32 11.94 37.70
CA ILE A 370 8.87 11.06 36.61
C ILE A 370 9.87 11.20 35.48
N CYS A 371 10.51 10.10 35.10
CA CYS A 371 11.50 10.10 34.02
C CYS A 371 11.02 9.25 32.84
N GLN A 372 11.17 9.78 31.63
CA GLN A 372 10.82 9.11 30.37
C GLN A 372 12.07 8.54 29.69
N TYR A 373 11.97 7.30 29.20
CA TYR A 373 13.06 6.57 28.56
C TYR A 373 12.60 5.79 27.33
N ARG A 374 13.56 5.40 26.50
CA ARG A 374 13.42 4.37 25.46
C ARG A 374 14.02 3.05 25.94
N LEU A 375 13.47 1.94 25.45
CA LEU A 375 13.98 0.61 25.76
C LEU A 375 14.92 0.14 24.65
N LYS A 376 16.10 -0.35 25.05
CA LYS A 376 17.18 -0.78 24.14
C LYS A 376 17.33 -2.29 24.07
N SER A 377 17.34 -2.97 25.21
CA SER A 377 17.55 -4.42 25.27
C SER A 377 16.99 -5.04 26.56
N PHE A 378 17.03 -6.36 26.64
CA PHE A 378 16.80 -7.12 27.87
C PHE A 378 18.14 -7.59 28.43
N GLY A 379 18.26 -7.58 29.76
CA GLY A 379 19.39 -8.16 30.50
C GLY A 379 19.05 -9.52 31.11
N CYS A 380 19.94 -10.01 31.97
CA CYS A 380 19.71 -11.21 32.78
C CYS A 380 18.60 -11.00 33.84
N PRO A 381 18.08 -12.08 34.46
CA PRO A 381 17.12 -11.98 35.57
C PRO A 381 17.57 -11.00 36.65
N ALA A 382 16.63 -10.28 37.28
CA ALA A 382 16.95 -9.32 38.33
C ALA A 382 17.67 -9.95 39.55
N SER A 383 17.44 -11.24 39.83
CA SER A 383 18.18 -12.01 40.84
C SER A 383 19.66 -12.19 40.51
N GLU A 384 20.03 -12.16 39.23
CA GLU A 384 21.39 -12.41 38.74
C GLU A 384 22.10 -11.13 38.31
N HIS A 385 21.35 -10.09 37.93
CA HIS A 385 21.90 -8.82 37.50
C HIS A 385 22.64 -8.13 38.65
N LYS A 386 23.85 -7.62 38.38
CA LYS A 386 24.69 -6.97 39.39
C LYS A 386 25.02 -5.54 39.00
N TYR A 387 24.81 -4.61 39.93
CA TYR A 387 25.27 -3.23 39.83
C TYR A 387 26.61 -3.07 40.54
N THR A 388 27.46 -2.19 40.01
CA THR A 388 28.72 -1.81 40.65
C THR A 388 28.50 -0.56 41.50
N ILE A 389 28.75 -0.65 42.80
CA ILE A 389 28.77 0.48 43.76
C ILE A 389 30.22 0.73 44.15
N ASN A 390 30.69 1.98 44.05
CA ASN A 390 32.00 2.49 44.51
C ASN A 390 33.19 1.56 44.13
N GLU A 391 33.67 1.70 42.90
CA GLU A 391 34.94 1.19 42.34
C GLU A 391 35.28 -0.33 42.46
N SER A 392 34.48 -1.17 43.14
CA SER A 392 34.61 -2.65 43.04
C SER A 392 33.50 -3.48 43.70
N LYS A 393 32.62 -2.90 44.53
CA LYS A 393 31.58 -3.68 45.22
C LYS A 393 30.41 -3.99 44.29
N GLN A 394 30.13 -5.27 44.07
CA GLN A 394 28.94 -5.69 43.33
C GLN A 394 27.76 -5.95 44.27
N ILE A 395 26.58 -5.49 43.88
CA ILE A 395 25.32 -5.76 44.57
C ILE A 395 24.31 -6.30 43.55
N THR A 396 23.48 -7.27 43.90
CA THR A 396 22.44 -7.75 42.98
C THR A 396 21.37 -6.67 42.77
N ALA A 397 20.59 -6.74 41.69
CA ALA A 397 19.50 -5.78 41.50
C ALA A 397 18.46 -5.92 42.61
N VAL A 398 18.12 -7.14 43.03
CA VAL A 398 17.22 -7.39 44.17
C VAL A 398 17.71 -6.69 45.44
N ASP A 399 18.98 -6.89 45.81
CA ASP A 399 19.54 -6.28 47.02
C ASP A 399 19.67 -4.76 46.88
N TYR A 400 20.02 -4.25 45.70
CA TYR A 400 20.11 -2.81 45.44
C TYR A 400 18.76 -2.12 45.67
N PHE A 401 17.70 -2.61 45.05
CA PHE A 401 16.37 -1.99 45.17
C PHE A 401 15.80 -2.14 46.58
N ARG A 402 16.04 -3.26 47.27
CA ARG A 402 15.65 -3.46 48.66
C ARG A 402 16.42 -2.53 49.60
N ASP A 403 17.74 -2.54 49.53
CA ASP A 403 18.59 -1.89 50.56
C ASP A 403 18.75 -0.38 50.32
N LYS A 404 18.70 0.09 49.06
CA LYS A 404 18.89 1.51 48.71
C LYS A 404 17.59 2.27 48.47
N LEU A 405 16.57 1.60 47.93
CA LEU A 405 15.31 2.24 47.54
C LEU A 405 14.12 1.74 48.36
N ASN A 406 14.32 0.79 49.28
CA ASN A 406 13.26 0.18 50.09
C ASN A 406 12.14 -0.45 49.25
N ILE A 407 12.51 -1.03 48.10
CA ILE A 407 11.60 -1.70 47.17
C ILE A 407 11.93 -3.20 47.15
N CYS A 408 10.99 -4.02 47.63
CA CYS A 408 11.09 -5.48 47.53
C CYS A 408 10.56 -5.94 46.17
N LEU A 409 11.45 -6.52 45.35
CA LEU A 409 11.05 -7.01 44.04
C LEU A 409 10.17 -8.25 44.14
N CYS A 410 9.03 -8.27 43.45
CA CYS A 410 8.09 -9.41 43.47
C CYS A 410 8.41 -10.46 42.42
N ASN A 411 9.05 -10.06 41.32
CA ASN A 411 9.33 -10.94 40.18
C ASN A 411 10.84 -11.00 39.87
N PRO A 412 11.69 -11.45 40.81
CA PRO A 412 13.15 -11.40 40.65
C PRO A 412 13.69 -12.32 39.54
N HIS A 413 12.93 -13.34 39.14
CA HIS A 413 13.24 -14.25 38.03
C HIS A 413 13.03 -13.62 36.64
N LEU A 414 12.31 -12.49 36.56
CA LEU A 414 12.12 -11.77 35.30
C LEU A 414 13.36 -10.93 34.94
N PRO A 415 13.64 -10.72 33.64
CA PRO A 415 14.80 -9.97 33.20
C PRO A 415 14.72 -8.49 33.60
N VAL A 416 15.88 -7.87 33.83
CA VAL A 416 15.99 -6.41 33.79
C VAL A 416 15.91 -5.91 32.35
N VAL A 417 15.51 -4.66 32.15
CA VAL A 417 15.50 -3.99 30.84
C VAL A 417 16.52 -2.86 30.82
N GLU A 418 17.27 -2.77 29.72
CA GLU A 418 18.18 -1.65 29.44
C GLU A 418 17.36 -0.50 28.85
N VAL A 419 17.35 0.64 29.54
CA VAL A 419 16.66 1.86 29.12
C VAL A 419 17.65 3.02 28.99
N TYR A 420 17.38 3.95 28.09
CA TYR A 420 18.23 5.13 27.86
C TYR A 420 17.39 6.37 27.64
N ASN A 421 17.97 7.54 27.95
CA ASN A 421 17.34 8.82 27.67
C ASN A 421 17.65 9.20 26.22
N SER A 422 16.65 9.62 25.44
CA SER A 422 16.88 10.03 24.04
C SER A 422 17.82 11.23 23.89
N ASN A 423 17.97 12.03 24.94
CA ASN A 423 18.90 13.17 24.94
C ASN A 423 20.36 12.75 25.18
N ASP A 424 20.59 11.54 25.71
CA ASP A 424 21.92 10.99 25.94
C ASP A 424 21.91 9.47 25.73
N GLU A 425 22.09 9.05 24.46
CA GLU A 425 22.07 7.64 24.06
C GLU A 425 23.25 6.82 24.60
N ASN A 426 24.32 7.48 25.06
CA ASN A 426 25.51 6.80 25.56
C ASN A 426 25.34 6.33 27.00
N GLN A 427 24.37 6.88 27.73
CA GLN A 427 24.07 6.50 29.11
C GLN A 427 22.81 5.62 29.17
N SER A 428 23.02 4.33 29.44
CA SER A 428 21.96 3.35 29.70
C SER A 428 21.84 3.03 31.19
N TYR A 429 20.63 2.66 31.61
CA TYR A 429 20.31 2.16 32.94
C TYR A 429 19.62 0.80 32.81
N PHE A 430 19.94 -0.13 33.69
CA PHE A 430 19.22 -1.41 33.79
C PHE A 430 18.21 -1.33 34.91
N LEU A 431 16.95 -1.66 34.62
CA LEU A 431 15.86 -1.58 35.60
C LEU A 431 15.05 -2.89 35.59
N PRO A 432 14.65 -3.42 36.76
CA PRO A 432 13.69 -4.51 36.84
C PRO A 432 12.41 -4.18 36.06
N ILE A 433 11.92 -5.13 35.27
CA ILE A 433 10.77 -4.93 34.37
C ILE A 433 9.51 -4.46 35.10
N GLU A 434 9.33 -4.87 36.36
CA GLU A 434 8.20 -4.47 37.21
C GLU A 434 8.22 -3.01 37.66
N LEU A 435 9.30 -2.27 37.41
CA LEU A 435 9.41 -0.84 37.76
C LEU A 435 9.20 0.07 36.54
N VAL A 436 8.91 -0.51 35.38
CA VAL A 436 8.80 0.19 34.10
C VAL A 436 7.35 0.18 33.62
N ASN A 437 6.80 1.35 33.30
CA ASN A 437 5.43 1.49 32.79
C ASN A 437 5.46 2.03 31.35
N VAL A 438 4.51 1.59 30.51
CA VAL A 438 4.33 2.15 29.16
C VAL A 438 3.74 3.56 29.28
N ASP A 439 4.38 4.56 28.68
CA ASP A 439 3.91 5.95 28.78
C ASP A 439 2.50 6.15 28.19
N LYS A 440 1.75 7.12 28.73
CA LYS A 440 0.39 7.45 28.30
C LYS A 440 0.38 8.10 26.93
N GLY A 441 -0.71 7.90 26.18
CA GLY A 441 -0.95 8.66 24.94
C GLY A 441 -0.20 8.17 23.71
N GLN A 442 0.37 6.97 23.76
CA GLN A 442 1.12 6.38 22.65
C GLN A 442 0.20 5.63 21.70
N THR A 443 0.27 5.95 20.41
CA THR A 443 -0.60 5.34 19.39
C THR A 443 -0.27 3.88 19.16
N ASN A 444 -1.30 3.05 18.99
CA ASN A 444 -1.11 1.67 18.56
C ASN A 444 -0.52 1.62 17.14
N LEU A 445 0.56 0.85 16.98
CA LEU A 445 1.28 0.70 15.71
C LEU A 445 0.94 -0.60 14.98
N GLN A 446 0.25 -1.53 15.65
CA GLN A 446 0.00 -2.87 15.12
C GLN A 446 -1.40 -3.02 14.52
N SER A 447 -1.56 -4.03 13.66
CA SER A 447 -2.88 -4.40 13.16
C SER A 447 -3.78 -4.86 14.30
N LEU A 448 -5.04 -4.47 14.21
CA LEU A 448 -6.05 -4.82 15.20
C LEU A 448 -6.66 -6.18 14.87
N THR A 449 -7.08 -6.90 15.90
CA THR A 449 -7.80 -8.17 15.70
C THR A 449 -9.23 -7.89 15.22
N PRO A 450 -9.90 -8.85 14.55
CA PRO A 450 -11.30 -8.69 14.16
C PRO A 450 -12.23 -8.35 15.34
N ALA A 451 -11.97 -8.92 16.52
CA ALA A 451 -12.73 -8.61 17.74
C ALA A 451 -12.52 -7.16 18.20
N GLN A 452 -11.29 -6.64 18.11
CA GLN A 452 -10.98 -5.24 18.39
C GLN A 452 -11.66 -4.30 17.37
N HIS A 453 -11.60 -4.64 16.08
CA HIS A 453 -12.32 -3.89 15.04
C HIS A 453 -13.82 -3.82 15.30
N ALA A 454 -14.46 -4.93 15.67
CA ALA A 454 -15.89 -4.96 15.99
C ALA A 454 -16.25 -4.07 17.19
N LYS A 455 -15.41 -4.04 18.24
CA LYS A 455 -15.59 -3.13 19.38
C LYS A 455 -15.49 -1.65 18.96
N ILE A 456 -14.54 -1.31 18.09
CA ILE A 456 -14.38 0.04 17.55
C ILE A 456 -15.60 0.43 16.70
N GLU A 457 -16.02 -0.44 15.79
CA GLU A 457 -17.20 -0.20 14.95
C GLU A 457 -18.44 0.07 15.81
N LYS A 458 -18.69 -0.79 16.80
CA LYS A 458 -19.82 -0.62 17.73
C LYS A 458 -19.76 0.71 18.49
N LYS A 459 -18.57 1.19 18.85
CA LYS A 459 -18.39 2.47 19.56
C LYS A 459 -18.52 3.69 18.65
N THR A 460 -18.05 3.60 17.41
CA THR A 460 -17.92 4.73 16.47
C THR A 460 -19.19 4.97 15.65
N VAL A 461 -20.05 3.94 15.51
CA VAL A 461 -21.32 4.05 14.80
C VAL A 461 -22.37 4.70 15.70
N VAL A 462 -22.69 5.94 15.39
CA VAL A 462 -23.72 6.75 16.06
C VAL A 462 -24.64 7.39 15.02
N SER A 463 -25.84 7.81 15.44
CA SER A 463 -26.78 8.53 14.57
C SER A 463 -26.23 9.93 14.20
N PRO A 464 -26.70 10.55 13.10
CA PRO A 464 -26.33 11.93 12.77
C PRO A 464 -26.61 12.94 13.88
N GLU A 465 -27.73 12.77 14.60
CA GLU A 465 -28.13 13.63 15.70
C GLU A 465 -27.17 13.53 16.89
N GLU A 466 -26.80 12.31 17.28
CA GLU A 466 -25.81 12.10 18.34
C GLU A 466 -24.44 12.62 17.92
N ARG A 467 -24.04 12.42 16.66
CA ARG A 467 -22.78 12.98 16.12
C ARG A 467 -22.76 14.51 16.15
N TYR A 468 -23.90 15.16 15.87
CA TYR A 468 -24.05 16.60 15.98
C TYR A 468 -23.85 17.06 17.43
N LYS A 469 -24.54 16.44 18.40
CA LYS A 469 -24.39 16.75 19.83
C LYS A 469 -22.97 16.59 20.32
N MET A 470 -22.30 15.49 19.93
CA MET A 470 -20.90 15.25 20.26
C MET A 470 -19.98 16.34 19.71
N THR A 471 -20.20 16.76 18.46
CA THR A 471 -19.41 17.84 17.83
C THR A 471 -19.65 19.17 18.53
N ARG A 472 -20.90 19.50 18.85
CA ARG A 472 -21.27 20.70 19.64
C ARG A 472 -20.60 20.71 21.01
N HIS A 473 -20.58 19.57 21.70
CA HIS A 473 -19.90 19.44 22.98
C HIS A 473 -18.41 19.76 22.87
N ILE A 474 -17.71 19.22 21.86
CA ILE A 474 -16.30 19.54 21.58
C ILE A 474 -16.10 21.05 21.35
N VAL A 475 -16.95 21.68 20.52
CA VAL A 475 -16.85 23.12 20.23
C VAL A 475 -17.02 23.95 21.51
N ASN A 476 -17.99 23.60 22.36
CA ASN A 476 -18.24 24.29 23.62
C ASN A 476 -17.08 24.13 24.61
N GLU A 477 -16.55 22.91 24.77
CA GLU A 477 -15.40 22.65 25.64
C GLU A 477 -14.13 23.37 25.16
N ARG A 478 -13.96 23.52 23.85
CA ARG A 478 -12.79 24.19 23.27
C ARG A 478 -12.73 25.67 23.59
N GLY A 479 -13.88 26.32 23.81
CA GLY A 479 -13.93 27.73 24.19
C GLY A 479 -13.05 28.62 23.30
N PHE A 480 -13.19 28.51 21.97
CA PHE A 480 -12.29 29.18 21.02
C PHE A 480 -12.21 30.70 21.25
N ASN A 481 -13.33 31.34 21.60
CA ASN A 481 -13.37 32.78 21.86
C ASN A 481 -12.82 33.16 23.25
N GLN A 482 -12.47 32.20 24.11
CA GLN A 482 -11.73 32.42 25.36
C GLN A 482 -10.22 32.17 25.20
N ASP A 483 -9.77 31.61 24.07
CA ASP A 483 -8.37 31.29 23.80
C ASP A 483 -7.53 32.58 23.68
N LEU A 484 -6.53 32.72 24.56
CA LEU A 484 -5.67 33.92 24.64
C LEU A 484 -4.90 34.17 23.34
N TYR A 485 -4.48 33.12 22.64
CA TYR A 485 -3.73 33.27 21.38
C TYR A 485 -4.65 33.66 20.23
N LEU A 486 -5.89 33.17 20.19
CA LEU A 486 -6.85 33.60 19.17
C LEU A 486 -7.26 35.06 19.39
N LYS A 487 -7.48 35.47 20.64
CA LYS A 487 -7.77 36.87 20.99
C LYS A 487 -6.67 37.84 20.59
N GLU A 488 -5.40 37.49 20.84
CA GLU A 488 -4.25 38.33 20.49
C GLU A 488 -4.15 38.63 18.98
N PHE A 489 -4.69 37.73 18.15
CA PHE A 489 -4.72 37.87 16.69
C PHE A 489 -6.07 38.37 16.16
N ASP A 490 -6.95 38.86 17.04
CA ASP A 490 -8.31 39.32 16.72
C ASP A 490 -9.15 38.27 15.97
N ILE A 491 -8.94 36.99 16.29
CA ILE A 491 -9.68 35.88 15.68
C ILE A 491 -10.86 35.49 16.56
N THR A 492 -12.05 35.61 16.00
CA THR A 492 -13.30 35.12 16.59
C THR A 492 -13.86 33.96 15.79
N VAL A 493 -14.38 32.94 16.48
CA VAL A 493 -15.05 31.79 15.89
C VAL A 493 -16.54 31.85 16.23
N ASN A 494 -17.41 31.77 15.22
CA ASN A 494 -18.82 31.50 15.48
C ASN A 494 -18.97 30.04 15.94
N ALA A 495 -19.00 29.86 17.26
CA ALA A 495 -19.13 28.56 17.91
C ALA A 495 -20.59 28.20 18.18
N ASP A 496 -21.54 29.13 18.03
CA ASP A 496 -22.94 28.95 18.45
C ASP A 496 -23.77 28.24 17.39
N GLU A 497 -23.39 28.36 16.10
CA GLU A 497 -24.12 27.76 14.99
C GLU A 497 -23.19 27.06 14.00
N MET A 498 -23.64 25.92 13.46
CA MET A 498 -23.00 25.33 12.27
C MET A 498 -23.47 26.08 11.02
N ILE A 499 -22.58 26.17 10.02
CA ILE A 499 -22.92 26.81 8.74
C ILE A 499 -24.09 26.05 8.08
N MET A 500 -25.17 26.78 7.82
CA MET A 500 -26.32 26.27 7.09
C MET A 500 -26.07 26.36 5.58
N LEU A 501 -26.11 25.22 4.90
CA LEU A 501 -25.87 25.12 3.47
C LEU A 501 -27.15 24.68 2.74
N PRO A 502 -27.52 25.33 1.62
CA PRO A 502 -28.62 24.86 0.78
C PRO A 502 -28.24 23.53 0.11
N ALA A 503 -29.01 22.48 0.38
CA ALA A 503 -28.83 21.16 -0.23
C ALA A 503 -29.90 20.88 -1.30
N ARG A 504 -29.56 20.04 -2.28
CA ARG A 504 -30.49 19.59 -3.32
C ARG A 504 -30.63 18.07 -3.29
N ILE A 505 -31.87 17.58 -3.26
CA ILE A 505 -32.16 16.15 -3.40
C ILE A 505 -32.29 15.84 -4.90
N LEU A 506 -31.32 15.12 -5.45
CA LEU A 506 -31.37 14.72 -6.86
C LEU A 506 -32.48 13.70 -7.12
N PRO A 507 -33.13 13.73 -8.29
CA PRO A 507 -34.15 12.75 -8.65
C PRO A 507 -33.54 11.35 -8.71
N ARG A 508 -34.35 10.35 -8.31
CA ARG A 508 -33.92 8.95 -8.28
C ARG A 508 -33.73 8.43 -9.70
N PRO A 509 -32.66 7.67 -9.99
CA PRO A 509 -32.50 7.05 -11.30
C PRO A 509 -33.54 5.93 -11.52
N LYS A 510 -33.94 5.70 -12.77
CA LYS A 510 -34.81 4.57 -13.12
C LYS A 510 -33.94 3.35 -13.42
N ILE A 511 -34.19 2.24 -12.73
CA ILE A 511 -33.42 1.00 -12.88
C ILE A 511 -34.26 0.00 -13.67
N LYS A 512 -33.75 -0.44 -14.81
CA LYS A 512 -34.43 -1.34 -15.75
C LYS A 512 -33.88 -2.77 -15.63
N TYR A 513 -34.80 -3.72 -15.47
CA TYR A 513 -34.56 -5.18 -15.46
C TYR A 513 -35.44 -5.86 -16.51
N LYS A 514 -35.18 -7.13 -16.81
CA LYS A 514 -36.03 -7.92 -17.72
C LYS A 514 -37.27 -8.43 -16.98
N SER A 515 -38.45 -8.31 -17.60
CA SER A 515 -39.70 -8.83 -17.02
C SER A 515 -39.62 -10.34 -16.79
N SER A 516 -40.07 -10.80 -15.62
CA SER A 516 -40.30 -12.23 -15.33
C SER A 516 -41.55 -12.77 -16.02
N HIS A 517 -42.47 -11.91 -16.47
CA HIS A 517 -43.80 -12.27 -16.99
C HIS A 517 -43.92 -12.32 -18.52
N GLY A 518 -42.82 -12.32 -19.27
CA GLY A 518 -42.84 -12.67 -20.70
C GLY A 518 -43.41 -11.62 -21.67
N ASP A 519 -43.63 -10.37 -21.24
CA ASP A 519 -44.10 -9.32 -22.16
C ASP A 519 -43.05 -8.93 -23.22
N LEU A 520 -43.53 -8.83 -24.46
CA LEU A 520 -42.77 -8.69 -25.71
C LEU A 520 -42.02 -7.35 -25.88
N ASP A 521 -42.15 -6.39 -24.95
CA ASP A 521 -41.43 -5.09 -24.95
C ASP A 521 -40.37 -4.95 -23.82
N GLY A 522 -40.06 -6.06 -23.15
CA GLY A 522 -38.67 -6.40 -22.77
C GLY A 522 -38.09 -5.89 -21.45
N ASN A 523 -38.56 -4.79 -20.85
CA ASN A 523 -37.97 -4.27 -19.58
C ASN A 523 -38.98 -3.67 -18.58
N VAL A 524 -38.81 -3.97 -17.28
CA VAL A 524 -39.56 -3.41 -16.14
C VAL A 524 -38.69 -2.42 -15.37
N ILE A 525 -39.31 -1.35 -14.86
CA ILE A 525 -38.63 -0.34 -14.03
C ILE A 525 -38.85 -0.66 -12.54
N GLU A 526 -37.76 -0.93 -11.81
CA GLU A 526 -37.81 -1.15 -10.37
C GLU A 526 -37.94 0.17 -9.60
N ARG A 527 -38.71 0.16 -8.51
CA ARG A 527 -38.93 1.34 -7.67
C ARG A 527 -37.78 1.52 -6.68
N VAL A 528 -36.98 2.57 -6.89
CA VAL A 528 -35.91 2.96 -5.96
C VAL A 528 -36.48 3.75 -4.78
N GLN A 529 -36.22 3.32 -3.56
CA GLN A 529 -36.53 4.00 -2.30
C GLN A 529 -35.24 4.33 -1.54
N ILE A 530 -34.91 5.63 -1.45
CA ILE A 530 -33.74 6.13 -0.70
C ILE A 530 -32.46 5.35 -1.05
N GLY A 531 -32.18 5.22 -2.36
CA GLY A 531 -31.00 4.51 -2.86
C GLY A 531 -31.04 2.98 -2.76
N LYS A 532 -32.14 2.38 -2.30
CA LYS A 532 -32.34 0.92 -2.22
C LYS A 532 -33.49 0.47 -3.13
N TRP A 533 -33.38 -0.72 -3.70
CA TRP A 533 -34.48 -1.40 -4.39
C TRP A 533 -34.35 -2.90 -4.14
N CYS A 534 -35.48 -3.61 -4.21
CA CYS A 534 -35.47 -5.07 -4.21
C CYS A 534 -35.42 -5.56 -5.66
N LEU A 535 -34.70 -6.65 -5.90
CA LEU A 535 -34.68 -7.32 -7.19
C LEU A 535 -35.85 -8.30 -7.25
N ASN A 536 -36.93 -7.94 -7.93
CA ASN A 536 -38.11 -8.79 -8.11
C ASN A 536 -38.22 -9.34 -9.56
N ASN A 537 -37.31 -8.94 -10.42
CA ASN A 537 -37.30 -9.23 -11.86
C ASN A 537 -35.99 -9.92 -12.28
N CYS A 538 -35.94 -10.37 -13.53
CA CYS A 538 -34.79 -11.09 -14.08
C CYS A 538 -33.67 -10.13 -14.50
N PHE A 539 -32.44 -10.64 -14.52
CA PHE A 539 -31.33 -9.92 -15.12
C PHE A 539 -31.56 -9.71 -16.62
N VAL A 540 -31.06 -8.59 -17.15
CA VAL A 540 -31.23 -8.19 -18.56
C VAL A 540 -30.63 -9.24 -19.51
N LYS A 541 -29.38 -9.62 -19.26
CA LYS A 541 -28.64 -10.61 -20.05
C LYS A 541 -28.06 -11.66 -19.11
N THR A 542 -28.47 -12.90 -19.33
CA THR A 542 -28.04 -14.08 -18.58
C THR A 542 -27.52 -15.14 -19.53
N TYR A 543 -26.80 -16.12 -18.98
CA TYR A 543 -26.33 -17.29 -19.71
C TYR A 543 -26.65 -18.56 -18.95
N GLU A 544 -26.68 -19.67 -19.67
CA GLU A 544 -26.82 -21.00 -19.09
C GLU A 544 -25.46 -21.55 -18.69
N ILE A 545 -25.38 -22.09 -17.49
CA ILE A 545 -24.18 -22.69 -16.90
C ILE A 545 -24.40 -24.19 -16.89
N ARG A 546 -23.61 -24.88 -17.70
CA ARG A 546 -23.73 -26.32 -17.94
C ARG A 546 -22.88 -27.13 -16.99
N THR A 547 -21.73 -26.60 -16.57
CA THR A 547 -20.80 -27.34 -15.71
C THR A 547 -20.26 -26.46 -14.60
N TRP A 548 -20.54 -26.81 -13.35
CA TRP A 548 -20.12 -26.03 -12.19
C TRP A 548 -19.82 -26.96 -11.00
N ALA A 549 -19.09 -26.44 -10.01
CA ALA A 549 -18.60 -27.22 -8.88
C ALA A 549 -18.76 -26.49 -7.55
N VAL A 550 -18.87 -27.28 -6.48
CA VAL A 550 -18.75 -26.83 -5.10
C VAL A 550 -17.59 -27.59 -4.45
N VAL A 551 -16.63 -26.86 -3.91
CA VAL A 551 -15.44 -27.42 -3.26
C VAL A 551 -15.42 -26.97 -1.81
N PHE A 552 -15.58 -27.91 -0.89
CA PHE A 552 -15.44 -27.65 0.54
C PHE A 552 -13.97 -27.75 0.96
N VAL A 553 -13.44 -26.68 1.57
CA VAL A 553 -12.06 -26.58 2.03
C VAL A 553 -12.05 -26.49 3.55
N SER A 554 -11.43 -27.46 4.20
CA SER A 554 -11.36 -27.55 5.66
C SER A 554 -9.96 -27.98 6.13
N PRO A 555 -9.43 -27.47 7.25
CA PRO A 555 -8.17 -27.93 7.82
C PRO A 555 -8.24 -29.37 8.37
N HIS A 556 -9.45 -29.85 8.70
CA HIS A 556 -9.70 -31.19 9.22
C HIS A 556 -10.75 -31.92 8.39
N GLU A 557 -10.82 -33.24 8.54
CA GLU A 557 -11.87 -34.03 7.88
C GLU A 557 -13.26 -33.48 8.27
N PRO A 558 -14.11 -33.23 7.26
CA PRO A 558 -15.40 -32.62 7.52
C PRO A 558 -16.36 -33.61 8.16
N ASN A 559 -17.18 -33.13 9.10
CA ASN A 559 -18.24 -33.94 9.70
C ASN A 559 -19.50 -33.97 8.82
N ASP A 560 -20.42 -34.89 9.11
CA ASP A 560 -21.66 -35.07 8.35
C ASP A 560 -22.53 -33.80 8.31
N HIS A 561 -22.52 -33.01 9.37
CA HIS A 561 -23.25 -31.74 9.42
C HIS A 561 -22.70 -30.74 8.40
N GLN A 562 -21.37 -30.58 8.34
CA GLN A 562 -20.71 -29.69 7.39
C GLN A 562 -20.97 -30.12 5.95
N ILE A 563 -20.82 -31.41 5.65
CA ILE A 563 -21.11 -31.97 4.32
C ILE A 563 -22.59 -31.77 3.96
N GLY A 564 -23.50 -32.03 4.90
CA GLY A 564 -24.94 -31.84 4.72
C GLY A 564 -25.31 -30.39 4.37
N LEU A 565 -24.69 -29.41 5.03
CA LEU A 565 -24.90 -27.99 4.71
C LEU A 565 -24.36 -27.61 3.33
N VAL A 566 -23.18 -28.12 2.95
CA VAL A 566 -22.59 -27.91 1.63
C VAL A 566 -23.48 -28.47 0.51
N ARG A 567 -24.01 -29.69 0.70
CA ARG A 567 -24.99 -30.29 -0.23
C ARG A 567 -26.27 -29.48 -0.32
N LYS A 568 -26.80 -29.05 0.83
CA LYS A 568 -28.04 -28.26 0.90
C LYS A 568 -27.93 -26.96 0.11
N ILE A 569 -26.78 -26.28 0.19
CA ILE A 569 -26.58 -25.08 -0.63
C ILE A 569 -26.42 -25.45 -2.11
N ALA A 570 -25.64 -26.46 -2.45
CA ALA A 570 -25.46 -26.91 -3.84
C ALA A 570 -26.80 -27.21 -4.52
N GLN A 571 -27.75 -27.86 -3.82
CA GLN A 571 -29.09 -28.15 -4.35
C GLN A 571 -29.98 -26.91 -4.51
N LYS A 572 -29.85 -25.92 -3.62
CA LYS A 572 -30.67 -24.69 -3.67
C LYS A 572 -30.20 -23.66 -4.68
N LEU A 573 -28.92 -23.68 -5.06
CA LEU A 573 -28.36 -22.68 -5.96
C LEU A 573 -29.09 -22.65 -7.33
N PRO A 574 -29.33 -23.78 -8.01
CA PRO A 574 -30.05 -23.78 -9.29
C PRO A 574 -31.46 -23.20 -9.20
N GLU A 575 -32.23 -23.56 -8.16
CA GLU A 575 -33.60 -23.09 -7.96
C GLU A 575 -33.64 -21.57 -7.78
N ALA A 576 -32.80 -21.04 -6.90
CA ALA A 576 -32.76 -19.61 -6.62
C ALA A 576 -32.26 -18.79 -7.83
N MET A 577 -31.43 -19.37 -8.68
CA MET A 577 -30.89 -18.69 -9.87
C MET A 577 -31.89 -18.61 -11.01
N LEU A 578 -32.78 -19.61 -11.11
CA LEU A 578 -33.85 -19.60 -12.08
C LEU A 578 -34.80 -18.40 -11.86
N GLU A 579 -35.05 -17.99 -10.61
CA GLU A 579 -35.84 -16.78 -10.27
C GLU A 579 -35.30 -15.51 -10.95
N TYR A 580 -33.99 -15.44 -11.21
CA TYR A 580 -33.32 -14.29 -11.84
C TYR A 580 -33.00 -14.48 -13.32
N GLY A 581 -33.49 -15.58 -13.91
CA GLY A 581 -33.29 -15.92 -15.31
C GLY A 581 -31.93 -16.55 -15.63
N ILE A 582 -31.16 -16.97 -14.62
CA ILE A 582 -29.90 -17.71 -14.81
C ILE A 582 -30.18 -19.20 -14.69
N ARG A 583 -29.86 -19.95 -15.75
CA ARG A 583 -30.04 -21.41 -15.75
C ARG A 583 -28.76 -22.10 -15.33
N PHE A 584 -28.81 -22.87 -14.24
CA PHE A 584 -27.75 -23.78 -13.84
C PHE A 584 -28.15 -25.22 -14.13
N ASN A 585 -27.17 -26.04 -14.50
CA ASN A 585 -27.32 -27.48 -14.43
C ASN A 585 -27.66 -27.89 -12.97
N PRO A 586 -28.74 -28.63 -12.69
CA PRO A 586 -29.09 -29.05 -11.34
C PRO A 586 -28.00 -29.90 -10.66
N SER A 587 -27.20 -30.62 -11.45
CA SER A 587 -26.13 -31.50 -10.95
C SER A 587 -24.81 -30.72 -10.85
N SER A 588 -24.31 -30.57 -9.62
CA SER A 588 -23.00 -29.95 -9.34
C SER A 588 -21.90 -30.99 -9.17
N ILE A 589 -20.64 -30.62 -9.45
CA ILE A 589 -19.48 -31.42 -9.06
C ILE A 589 -19.13 -31.07 -7.61
N GLU A 590 -19.37 -32.00 -6.69
CA GLU A 590 -19.07 -31.80 -5.27
C GLU A 590 -17.73 -32.43 -4.89
N LYS A 591 -16.88 -31.66 -4.20
CA LYS A 591 -15.59 -32.16 -3.69
C LYS A 591 -15.28 -31.62 -2.31
N THR A 592 -14.47 -32.37 -1.58
CA THR A 592 -13.86 -31.95 -0.31
C THR A 592 -12.35 -31.98 -0.46
N THR A 593 -11.67 -30.97 0.09
CA THR A 593 -10.21 -30.93 0.13
C THR A 593 -9.68 -30.32 1.41
N ALA A 594 -8.45 -30.68 1.79
CA ALA A 594 -7.78 -30.07 2.92
C ALA A 594 -7.40 -28.62 2.58
N ALA A 595 -7.26 -27.77 3.59
CA ALA A 595 -6.80 -26.38 3.47
C ALA A 595 -5.28 -26.29 3.17
N GLU A 596 -4.83 -26.98 2.12
CA GLU A 596 -3.45 -27.08 1.67
C GLU A 596 -3.35 -26.63 0.21
N GLU A 597 -2.34 -25.82 -0.11
CA GLU A 597 -2.20 -25.20 -1.43
C GLU A 597 -2.10 -26.23 -2.57
N GLU A 598 -1.29 -27.27 -2.39
CA GLU A 598 -1.07 -28.31 -3.39
C GLU A 598 -2.35 -29.10 -3.70
N LYS A 599 -3.12 -29.47 -2.68
CA LYS A 599 -4.37 -30.22 -2.85
C LYS A 599 -5.43 -29.38 -3.54
N ILE A 600 -5.53 -28.09 -3.22
CA ILE A 600 -6.47 -27.18 -3.87
C ILE A 600 -6.09 -26.99 -5.35
N LEU A 601 -4.81 -26.88 -5.65
CA LEU A 601 -4.27 -26.78 -7.00
C LEU A 601 -4.62 -28.00 -7.86
N VAL A 602 -4.46 -29.22 -7.33
CA VAL A 602 -4.84 -30.46 -8.03
C VAL A 602 -6.32 -30.45 -8.39
N HIS A 603 -7.18 -30.05 -7.44
CA HIS A 603 -8.62 -29.93 -7.68
C HIS A 603 -8.97 -28.88 -8.73
N MET A 604 -8.30 -27.72 -8.72
CA MET A 604 -8.49 -26.69 -9.74
C MET A 604 -8.15 -27.21 -11.14
N ILE A 605 -7.05 -27.92 -11.29
CA ILE A 605 -6.62 -28.50 -12.58
C ILE A 605 -7.63 -29.54 -13.06
N GLU A 606 -8.12 -30.40 -12.15
CA GLU A 606 -9.14 -31.40 -12.49
C GLU A 606 -10.46 -30.74 -12.95
N LEU A 607 -10.96 -29.75 -12.21
CA LEU A 607 -12.20 -29.04 -12.54
C LEU A 607 -12.06 -28.29 -13.87
N ARG A 608 -10.87 -27.75 -14.18
CA ARG A 608 -10.56 -27.18 -15.49
C ARG A 608 -10.65 -28.22 -16.60
N LYS A 609 -10.07 -29.41 -16.42
CA LYS A 609 -10.16 -30.50 -17.41
C LYS A 609 -11.60 -30.91 -17.69
N ARG A 610 -12.47 -30.83 -16.67
CA ARG A 610 -13.91 -31.05 -16.80
C ARG A 610 -14.69 -29.89 -17.42
N LYS A 611 -14.01 -28.84 -17.89
CA LYS A 611 -14.62 -27.63 -18.46
C LYS A 611 -15.61 -26.96 -17.51
N CYS A 612 -15.30 -26.99 -16.22
CA CYS A 612 -16.10 -26.31 -15.21
C CYS A 612 -16.07 -24.80 -15.44
N GLU A 613 -17.23 -24.19 -15.61
CA GLU A 613 -17.40 -22.75 -15.87
C GLU A 613 -17.33 -21.95 -14.57
N ILE A 614 -17.78 -22.54 -13.46
CA ILE A 614 -17.86 -21.88 -12.15
C ILE A 614 -17.48 -22.83 -11.02
N ILE A 615 -16.68 -22.34 -10.07
CA ILE A 615 -16.34 -23.06 -8.84
C ILE A 615 -16.70 -22.22 -7.61
N PHE A 616 -17.53 -22.78 -6.73
CA PHE A 616 -17.78 -22.24 -5.39
C PHE A 616 -16.87 -22.92 -4.37
N TYR A 617 -15.86 -22.22 -3.89
CA TYR A 617 -15.04 -22.65 -2.76
C TYR A 617 -15.72 -22.26 -1.45
N ILE A 618 -16.15 -23.24 -0.68
CA ILE A 618 -16.68 -23.03 0.66
C ILE A 618 -15.53 -23.24 1.64
N LEU A 619 -15.09 -22.17 2.28
CA LEU A 619 -13.90 -22.12 3.14
C LEU A 619 -14.30 -22.23 4.61
N HIS A 620 -13.87 -23.28 5.29
CA HIS A 620 -14.01 -23.44 6.73
C HIS A 620 -12.64 -23.29 7.38
N GLN A 621 -12.42 -22.19 8.12
CA GLN A 621 -11.17 -21.94 8.86
C GLN A 621 -9.88 -22.09 8.01
N ALA A 622 -9.97 -21.91 6.69
CA ALA A 622 -8.86 -22.16 5.77
C ALA A 622 -7.71 -21.12 5.85
N GLY A 623 -7.91 -20.04 6.61
CA GLY A 623 -6.94 -18.95 6.74
C GLY A 623 -6.88 -18.02 5.52
N TYR A 624 -6.24 -16.86 5.71
CA TYR A 624 -6.15 -15.83 4.66
C TYR A 624 -5.26 -16.25 3.49
N CYS A 625 -4.18 -17.00 3.74
CA CYS A 625 -3.26 -17.44 2.68
C CYS A 625 -3.98 -18.27 1.61
N ILE A 626 -4.80 -19.25 2.03
CA ILE A 626 -5.59 -20.09 1.12
C ILE A 626 -6.62 -19.27 0.35
N TYR A 627 -7.35 -18.36 1.02
CA TYR A 627 -8.29 -17.46 0.35
C TYR A 627 -7.60 -16.62 -0.73
N TYR A 628 -6.46 -15.98 -0.39
CA TYR A 628 -5.71 -15.16 -1.33
C TYR A 628 -5.12 -15.99 -2.47
N MET A 629 -4.66 -17.21 -2.21
CA MET A 629 -4.19 -18.12 -3.24
C MET A 629 -5.30 -18.44 -4.24
N ILE A 630 -6.49 -18.84 -3.75
CA ILE A 630 -7.66 -19.12 -4.60
C ILE A 630 -8.05 -17.87 -5.41
N LYS A 631 -8.06 -16.69 -4.77
CA LYS A 631 -8.35 -15.42 -5.43
C LYS A 631 -7.29 -14.99 -6.44
N CYS A 632 -6.02 -15.31 -6.20
CA CYS A 632 -4.98 -15.11 -7.19
C CYS A 632 -5.34 -15.89 -8.45
N PHE A 633 -5.67 -17.18 -8.35
CA PHE A 633 -6.04 -18.01 -9.51
C PHE A 633 -7.23 -17.46 -10.32
N GLU A 634 -8.23 -16.89 -9.65
CA GLU A 634 -9.34 -16.17 -10.32
C GLU A 634 -8.81 -15.01 -11.18
N TYR A 635 -7.87 -14.22 -10.65
CA TYR A 635 -7.29 -13.04 -11.31
C TYR A 635 -6.45 -13.41 -12.54
N TRP A 636 -5.85 -14.60 -12.56
CA TRP A 636 -4.96 -15.01 -13.65
C TRP A 636 -5.67 -15.21 -14.99
N LYS A 637 -7.02 -15.13 -15.10
CA LYS A 637 -7.89 -15.19 -16.31
C LYS A 637 -7.60 -16.26 -17.39
N LYS A 638 -6.49 -17.00 -17.30
CA LYS A 638 -5.97 -18.01 -18.23
C LYS A 638 -6.69 -19.35 -18.08
N LEU A 639 -7.47 -19.53 -17.01
CA LEU A 639 -8.22 -20.76 -16.76
C LEU A 639 -9.60 -20.78 -17.42
N GLY A 640 -10.20 -19.62 -17.69
CA GLY A 640 -11.58 -19.53 -18.23
C GLY A 640 -12.67 -19.98 -17.24
N ILE A 641 -12.37 -19.97 -15.93
CA ILE A 641 -13.28 -20.42 -14.86
C ILE A 641 -13.57 -19.25 -13.93
N VAL A 642 -14.85 -19.04 -13.59
CA VAL A 642 -15.27 -18.07 -12.57
C VAL A 642 -15.18 -18.70 -11.19
N ILE A 643 -14.45 -18.07 -10.27
CA ILE A 643 -14.25 -18.60 -8.91
C ILE A 643 -14.97 -17.72 -7.90
N ARG A 644 -15.65 -18.34 -6.93
CA ARG A 644 -16.33 -17.65 -5.84
C ARG A 644 -16.00 -18.32 -4.51
N CYS A 645 -15.57 -17.52 -3.54
CA CYS A 645 -15.29 -18.01 -2.19
C CYS A 645 -16.45 -17.64 -1.27
N ILE A 646 -16.88 -18.61 -0.46
CA ILE A 646 -17.93 -18.50 0.54
C ILE A 646 -17.33 -18.90 1.88
N ASP A 647 -17.46 -18.07 2.90
CA ASP A 647 -17.06 -18.47 4.25
C ASP A 647 -18.16 -19.35 4.87
N PHE A 648 -17.76 -20.54 5.32
CA PHE A 648 -18.66 -21.52 5.92
C PHE A 648 -19.44 -20.97 7.12
N LYS A 649 -18.84 -20.09 7.94
CA LYS A 649 -19.54 -19.48 9.09
C LYS A 649 -20.77 -18.67 8.67
N HIS A 650 -20.70 -18.03 7.50
CA HIS A 650 -21.84 -17.30 6.95
C HIS A 650 -22.93 -18.26 6.45
N LEU A 651 -22.59 -19.45 5.95
CA LEU A 651 -23.58 -20.47 5.61
C LEU A 651 -24.29 -21.02 6.84
N GLU A 652 -23.52 -21.30 7.88
CA GLU A 652 -24.03 -21.78 9.17
C GLU A 652 -25.00 -20.77 9.81
N SER A 653 -24.62 -19.48 9.80
CA SER A 653 -25.43 -18.39 10.34
C SER A 653 -26.73 -18.11 9.55
N ASN A 654 -26.79 -18.56 8.29
CA ASN A 654 -27.92 -18.36 7.38
C ASN A 654 -28.63 -19.68 7.01
N ASN A 655 -28.56 -20.71 7.87
CA ASN A 655 -29.06 -22.06 7.56
C ASN A 655 -30.59 -22.19 7.38
N THR A 656 -31.37 -21.18 7.76
CA THR A 656 -32.83 -21.14 7.60
C THR A 656 -33.21 -20.84 6.16
N SER A 657 -34.33 -21.37 5.66
CA SER A 657 -34.70 -21.22 4.25
C SER A 657 -34.82 -19.77 3.79
N SER A 658 -35.41 -18.88 4.59
CA SER A 658 -35.56 -17.46 4.25
C SER A 658 -34.22 -16.71 4.20
N LYS A 659 -33.35 -16.91 5.21
CA LYS A 659 -32.03 -16.26 5.26
C LYS A 659 -31.08 -16.80 4.18
N MET A 660 -31.12 -18.11 3.93
CA MET A 660 -30.34 -18.73 2.85
C MET A 660 -30.73 -18.15 1.49
N ASN A 661 -32.03 -18.01 1.22
CA ASN A 661 -32.50 -17.43 -0.04
C ASN A 661 -32.00 -15.98 -0.19
N GLN A 662 -32.07 -15.15 0.85
CA GLN A 662 -31.54 -13.78 0.80
C GLN A 662 -30.01 -13.73 0.65
N TYR A 663 -29.27 -14.62 1.31
CA TYR A 663 -27.82 -14.73 1.19
C TYR A 663 -27.41 -15.10 -0.23
N VAL A 664 -28.07 -16.12 -0.80
CA VAL A 664 -27.94 -16.54 -2.18
C VAL A 664 -28.20 -15.34 -3.10
N ARG A 665 -29.34 -14.64 -2.98
CA ARG A 665 -29.65 -13.43 -3.78
C ARG A 665 -28.49 -12.42 -3.84
N ASN A 666 -27.90 -12.09 -2.70
CA ASN A 666 -26.79 -11.13 -2.63
C ASN A 666 -25.49 -11.65 -3.26
N LEU A 667 -25.22 -12.95 -3.16
CA LEU A 667 -24.03 -13.59 -3.73
C LEU A 667 -23.99 -13.46 -5.27
N PHE A 668 -25.15 -13.45 -5.92
CA PHE A 668 -25.24 -13.59 -7.38
C PHE A 668 -25.38 -12.29 -8.18
N GLY A 669 -25.63 -11.15 -7.52
CA GLY A 669 -25.52 -9.84 -8.17
C GLY A 669 -24.11 -9.57 -8.73
N ILE A 670 -23.08 -10.19 -8.17
CA ILE A 670 -21.69 -10.08 -8.68
C ILE A 670 -21.42 -11.16 -9.74
N PHE A 671 -22.11 -12.30 -9.64
CA PHE A 671 -21.88 -13.48 -10.47
C PHE A 671 -22.16 -13.21 -11.94
N ASN A 672 -23.36 -12.76 -12.28
CA ASN A 672 -23.80 -12.62 -13.67
C ASN A 672 -22.89 -11.64 -14.43
N THR A 673 -22.48 -10.54 -13.80
CA THR A 673 -21.48 -9.59 -14.35
C THR A 673 -20.15 -10.25 -14.69
N THR A 674 -19.67 -11.19 -13.85
CA THR A 674 -18.40 -11.89 -14.11
C THR A 674 -18.47 -13.00 -15.16
N ALA A 675 -19.68 -13.43 -15.52
CA ALA A 675 -19.95 -14.32 -16.64
C ALA A 675 -20.36 -13.52 -17.91
N ASP A 676 -19.89 -12.29 -18.05
CA ASP A 676 -20.21 -11.34 -19.14
C ASP A 676 -21.71 -11.02 -19.29
N GLY A 677 -22.47 -11.18 -18.21
CA GLY A 677 -23.89 -10.89 -18.11
C GLY A 677 -24.15 -9.41 -17.83
N VAL A 678 -25.39 -8.99 -18.08
CA VAL A 678 -25.85 -7.63 -17.78
C VAL A 678 -26.98 -7.76 -16.78
N ASN A 679 -26.77 -7.25 -15.57
CA ASN A 679 -27.77 -7.36 -14.53
C ASN A 679 -28.92 -6.38 -14.75
N GLN A 680 -28.58 -5.09 -14.89
CA GLN A 680 -29.53 -4.00 -15.04
C GLN A 680 -28.99 -2.92 -15.97
N PHE A 681 -29.92 -2.13 -16.50
CA PHE A 681 -29.59 -0.82 -17.05
C PHE A 681 -30.07 0.27 -16.09
N VAL A 682 -29.30 1.34 -16.01
CA VAL A 682 -29.74 2.58 -15.38
C VAL A 682 -30.16 3.52 -16.51
N SER A 683 -31.30 4.19 -16.39
CA SER A 683 -31.70 5.21 -17.35
C SER A 683 -30.55 6.19 -17.55
N SER A 684 -30.12 6.35 -18.81
CA SER A 684 -29.11 7.32 -19.20
C SER A 684 -29.43 8.67 -18.57
N ILE A 685 -28.39 9.31 -18.04
CA ILE A 685 -28.44 10.67 -17.52
C ILE A 685 -29.02 11.53 -18.65
N GLN A 686 -30.30 11.92 -18.56
CA GLN A 686 -30.96 12.75 -19.57
C GLN A 686 -30.21 14.08 -19.80
N SER A 687 -29.37 14.51 -18.86
CA SER A 687 -28.53 15.71 -18.97
C SER A 687 -27.21 15.52 -19.72
N LEU A 688 -26.77 14.29 -20.02
CA LEU A 688 -25.67 14.04 -20.97
C LEU A 688 -26.16 13.99 -22.42
N THR A 689 -27.47 13.91 -22.62
CA THR A 689 -28.13 13.87 -23.92
C THR A 689 -28.87 15.18 -24.18
N SER A 690 -28.13 16.27 -24.40
CA SER A 690 -28.66 17.30 -25.29
C SER A 690 -29.00 16.63 -26.64
N PRO A 691 -30.08 17.03 -27.34
CA PRO A 691 -30.42 16.48 -28.66
C PRO A 691 -29.26 16.51 -29.67
N LEU A 692 -28.28 17.39 -29.46
CA LEU A 692 -27.06 17.53 -30.27
C LEU A 692 -26.00 16.42 -30.04
N VAL A 693 -26.10 15.67 -28.94
CA VAL A 693 -25.02 14.77 -28.44
C VAL A 693 -25.44 13.28 -28.47
N GLN A 694 -26.65 12.97 -28.95
CA GLN A 694 -27.21 11.61 -28.97
C GLN A 694 -26.42 10.57 -29.79
N ARG A 695 -25.44 10.98 -30.58
CA ARG A 695 -24.60 10.10 -31.42
C ARG A 695 -23.22 9.79 -30.84
N ASP A 696 -22.84 10.41 -29.73
CA ASP A 696 -21.49 10.27 -29.18
C ASP A 696 -21.38 9.06 -28.23
N ILE A 697 -20.32 8.27 -28.40
CA ILE A 697 -19.99 7.13 -27.55
C ILE A 697 -19.21 7.64 -26.33
N PHE A 698 -19.81 7.51 -25.14
CA PHE A 698 -19.16 7.87 -23.89
C PHE A 698 -18.48 6.65 -23.24
N MET A 699 -17.22 6.82 -22.84
CA MET A 699 -16.45 5.84 -22.08
C MET A 699 -16.17 6.37 -20.67
N PHE A 700 -16.57 5.62 -19.65
CA PHE A 700 -16.36 5.97 -18.24
C PHE A 700 -15.15 5.21 -17.68
N PHE A 701 -14.21 5.92 -17.08
CA PHE A 701 -13.05 5.33 -16.41
C PHE A 701 -13.12 5.57 -14.90
N GLY A 702 -12.92 4.51 -14.12
CA GLY A 702 -12.65 4.60 -12.68
C GLY A 702 -11.20 4.24 -12.41
N ILE A 703 -10.45 5.12 -11.76
CA ILE A 703 -9.04 4.89 -11.38
C ILE A 703 -8.98 4.86 -9.86
N VAL A 704 -8.47 3.76 -9.29
CA VAL A 704 -8.25 3.62 -7.85
C VAL A 704 -6.79 3.25 -7.64
N CYS A 705 -6.10 3.99 -6.77
CA CYS A 705 -4.74 3.68 -6.34
C CYS A 705 -4.78 3.21 -4.89
N THR A 706 -4.43 1.95 -4.67
CA THR A 706 -4.24 1.41 -3.32
C THR A 706 -2.75 1.43 -3.03
N ASN A 707 -2.35 2.14 -1.96
CA ASN A 707 -0.99 2.03 -1.44
C ASN A 707 -0.86 0.63 -0.81
N ILE A 708 -0.06 -0.24 -1.43
CA ILE A 708 0.26 -1.58 -0.92
C ILE A 708 1.45 -1.48 0.01
#